data_AF-A0A3P0X4M9-F1
#
_entry.id   AF-A0A3P0X4M9-F1
#
_cell.length_a   1.000
_cell.length_b   1.000
_cell.length_c   1.000
_cell.angle_alpha   90.00
_cell.angle_beta   90.00
_cell.angle_gamma   90.00
#
_symmetry.space_group_name_H-M   'P 1'
#
loop_
_entity.id
_entity.type
_entity.pdbx_description
1 polymer ?
#
loop_
_entity_poly.entity_id
_entity_poly.type
_entity_poly.pdbx_seq_one_letter_code
_entity_poly.pdbx_strand_id
1 'polypeptide(L)'
;MPRLAFHSTSPASGRLSRALLLLALFAAAGWLGTSRLPLLLQPEAVVKAESTADVAQETRHQFSARVDATYHYLYGKDHPFLPSNATTDTGEFIDPKTVPTAAYCGHCHQESHKEWRESAHSNSNRAPWYLRNVNLLTDQKGVGFTRHCEGCHDPVATMAGALTEGKPLKRPYDQDGVTCMVCHSIQKVDTRGTGSYVMGVPAVLMDENGAPIQRPVTDAEILAHLDRHSAAVMRPLYRTSEFCASCHKAALPQTLNGYKWQRAISLYDEWQNSSFAKQSPLPFYVKDSVSNCQTCHMQRDPLQGVDYGAKHGTLASHRWLGANTVVPQYYKYPDQAEAVLRFLRNNVFNIDLFGLETAPTQSASTSSPMIAPLGLANYQLTPGQYAVLSVVIQNKGIAHSHVPEQRDMYESWVEFTLRDAHGKLIASSGSIRPNEDLDPAAHSFTNRLINKQGELNGHHEVWNNRVVAYNNTIQSGRSQIVRYGFTLPAQMEGGITATATVRYRRFNQHFMDFGMKEPADRHYEQQTVDMVSASRTFYPGANKAATPGPDENKEWMRWNNYGVGLLDAQQYAASVAAFQHVAKLRPDYPDALTNIAIADIQWERYADALPNLKKALQLAPADSTPKARALYYLALVERNEGNMDQSITDLLAVAAQFPRSRDAHRELGFCYYQQHKYEQARTEYEAVQAIDPDDLAAHYNLAIIYRRTGLKDKAQEQAAYFADKKDDPTASVYALEYLSKHSEVAQESVPWHVHDLDHNGATIADPAARPTSFSATMQ
;
A
#
# COMPACT_ATOMS: atom_id res chain seq x y z
N MET A 1 34.80 43.29 -0.34
CA MET A 1 35.41 44.39 0.46
C MET A 1 34.54 45.63 0.33
N PRO A 2 34.39 46.49 1.35
CA PRO A 2 34.20 46.11 2.75
C PRO A 2 33.36 47.11 3.61
N ARG A 3 32.94 46.65 4.81
CA ARG A 3 33.04 47.34 6.14
C ARG A 3 32.16 48.59 6.40
N LEU A 4 31.77 49.01 7.61
CA LEU A 4 31.98 48.78 9.07
C LEU A 4 30.84 49.59 9.78
N ALA A 5 30.41 49.46 11.04
CA ALA A 5 31.07 49.39 12.36
C ALA A 5 29.97 49.06 13.42
N PHE A 6 30.08 48.10 14.34
CA PHE A 6 30.80 48.02 15.64
C PHE A 6 30.07 48.57 16.91
N HIS A 7 29.94 47.66 17.89
CA HIS A 7 29.88 47.81 19.38
C HIS A 7 28.62 48.41 20.04
N SER A 8 28.22 48.08 21.27
CA SER A 8 28.46 46.99 22.25
C SER A 8 27.53 47.26 23.46
N THR A 9 27.35 46.24 24.33
CA THR A 9 26.91 46.30 25.75
C THR A 9 25.40 46.41 26.14
N SER A 10 25.00 45.36 26.90
CA SER A 10 23.87 45.16 27.87
C SER A 10 23.47 46.41 28.69
N PRO A 11 22.27 46.49 29.37
CA PRO A 11 21.82 45.49 30.35
C PRO A 11 20.29 45.33 30.61
N ALA A 12 19.99 44.38 31.52
CA ALA A 12 18.98 44.45 32.58
C ALA A 12 17.47 44.16 32.29
N SER A 13 17.08 42.95 32.70
CA SER A 13 16.06 42.63 33.73
C SER A 13 14.62 43.19 33.65
N GLY A 14 13.67 42.26 33.70
CA GLY A 14 12.33 42.40 34.29
C GLY A 14 11.65 41.04 34.42
N ARG A 15 12.02 40.23 35.42
CA ARG A 15 11.22 39.90 36.63
C ARG A 15 9.70 39.73 36.39
N LEU A 16 9.26 38.48 36.42
CA LEU A 16 8.03 38.07 37.11
C LEU A 16 8.41 36.94 38.06
N SER A 17 8.18 37.15 39.35
CA SER A 17 8.49 36.18 40.40
C SER A 17 7.46 36.28 41.51
N ARG A 18 7.02 35.08 41.94
CA ARG A 18 6.41 34.69 43.23
C ARG A 18 4.90 34.94 43.42
N ALA A 19 4.18 33.84 43.64
CA ALA A 19 3.81 33.46 45.02
C ALA A 19 3.54 31.94 45.12
N LEU A 20 3.94 31.37 46.26
CA LEU A 20 3.92 29.96 46.68
C LEU A 20 2.89 29.77 47.82
N LEU A 21 2.70 28.50 48.19
CA LEU A 21 2.34 27.92 49.51
C LEU A 21 0.84 27.91 49.90
N LEU A 22 0.30 26.98 50.71
CA LEU A 22 0.51 25.58 51.17
C LEU A 22 -0.41 25.42 52.42
N LEU A 23 -0.83 24.18 52.74
CA LEU A 23 -1.43 23.69 54.02
C LEU A 23 -2.90 24.09 54.32
N ALA A 24 -3.74 23.35 55.06
CA ALA A 24 -3.87 21.96 55.49
C ALA A 24 -5.15 21.82 56.38
N LEU A 25 -5.77 20.62 56.37
CA LEU A 25 -6.40 19.89 57.51
C LEU A 25 -7.84 20.15 58.07
N PHE A 26 -8.53 18.99 58.18
CA PHE A 26 -9.47 18.45 59.21
C PHE A 26 -11.02 18.63 59.17
N ALA A 27 -11.67 17.47 58.96
CA ALA A 27 -12.68 16.77 59.80
C ALA A 27 -14.21 17.07 59.78
N ALA A 28 -14.96 16.01 59.39
CA ALA A 28 -16.01 15.29 60.15
C ALA A 28 -17.52 15.37 59.75
N ALA A 29 -18.15 14.18 59.91
CA ALA A 29 -19.58 13.76 59.87
C ALA A 29 -20.19 13.48 58.47
N GLY A 30 -20.83 12.35 58.14
CA GLY A 30 -21.21 11.11 58.84
C GLY A 30 -22.66 10.67 58.50
N TRP A 31 -22.83 9.43 57.97
CA TRP A 31 -24.04 8.54 58.04
C TRP A 31 -25.25 8.88 57.11
N LEU A 32 -25.98 7.98 56.40
CA LEU A 32 -26.31 6.52 56.38
C LEU A 32 -26.45 6.06 54.90
N GLY A 33 -26.08 4.85 54.43
CA GLY A 33 -26.68 3.53 54.71
C GLY A 33 -27.72 3.14 53.63
N THR A 34 -27.39 2.34 52.60
CA THR A 34 -27.79 0.93 52.32
C THR A 34 -28.03 0.83 50.79
N SER A 35 -27.77 -0.21 50.00
CA SER A 35 -27.77 -1.66 50.17
C SER A 35 -27.00 -2.37 49.03
N ARG A 36 -26.37 -3.49 49.42
CA ARG A 36 -25.57 -4.51 48.69
C ARG A 36 -26.28 -5.22 47.53
N LEU A 37 -25.55 -5.63 46.47
CA LEU A 37 -25.12 -7.03 46.18
C LEU A 37 -24.16 -7.07 44.94
N PRO A 38 -23.35 -8.14 44.75
CA PRO A 38 -21.95 -8.00 44.31
C PRO A 38 -21.66 -8.49 42.89
N LEU A 39 -20.66 -7.86 42.25
CA LEU A 39 -19.96 -8.39 41.08
C LEU A 39 -18.71 -9.16 41.56
N LEU A 40 -18.68 -10.47 41.29
CA LEU A 40 -17.52 -11.34 41.50
C LEU A 40 -16.41 -10.95 40.53
N LEU A 41 -15.50 -10.07 40.95
CA LEU A 41 -14.15 -9.98 40.39
C LEU A 41 -13.29 -11.00 41.14
N GLN A 42 -12.90 -12.08 40.46
CA GLN A 42 -11.83 -12.94 40.96
C GLN A 42 -10.51 -12.16 40.85
N PRO A 43 -9.69 -12.10 41.91
CA PRO A 43 -8.36 -11.53 41.82
C PRO A 43 -7.49 -12.42 40.94
N GLU A 44 -6.75 -11.78 40.02
CA GLU A 44 -5.68 -12.40 39.26
C GLU A 44 -4.80 -13.21 40.22
N ALA A 45 -4.67 -14.50 39.92
CA ALA A 45 -3.70 -15.34 40.58
C ALA A 45 -2.31 -14.76 40.29
N VAL A 46 -1.73 -14.11 41.30
CA VAL A 46 -0.29 -13.86 41.38
C VAL A 46 0.36 -15.24 41.30
N VAL A 47 0.79 -15.61 40.10
CA VAL A 47 1.69 -16.74 39.90
C VAL A 47 2.95 -16.38 40.67
N LYS A 48 3.17 -17.04 41.80
CA LYS A 48 4.47 -17.02 42.47
C LYS A 48 5.51 -17.38 41.42
N ALA A 49 6.45 -16.46 41.20
CA ALA A 49 7.69 -16.78 40.50
C ALA A 49 8.36 -17.93 41.26
N GLU A 50 8.26 -19.14 40.71
CA GLU A 50 9.15 -20.22 41.10
C GLU A 50 10.57 -19.75 40.77
N SER A 51 11.45 -19.80 41.76
CA SER A 51 12.86 -19.48 41.60
C SER A 51 13.48 -20.45 40.59
N THR A 52 13.69 -19.99 39.36
CA THR A 52 14.48 -20.69 38.35
C THR A 52 15.97 -20.53 38.68
N ALA A 53 16.42 -21.18 39.75
CA ALA A 53 17.82 -21.50 39.94
C ALA A 53 18.05 -22.92 39.38
N ASP A 54 18.94 -23.04 38.41
CA ASP A 54 19.44 -24.29 37.78
C ASP A 54 18.46 -25.15 36.95
N VAL A 55 17.91 -24.57 35.88
CA VAL A 55 17.65 -25.35 34.66
C VAL A 55 18.68 -24.92 33.64
N ALA A 56 19.63 -25.79 33.30
CA ALA A 56 20.59 -25.52 32.23
C ALA A 56 19.81 -25.14 30.97
N GLN A 57 19.99 -23.89 30.50
CA GLN A 57 19.35 -23.42 29.29
C GLN A 57 19.86 -24.32 28.15
N GLU A 58 18.93 -25.03 27.55
CA GLU A 58 19.24 -25.91 26.45
C GLU A 58 19.90 -25.14 25.31
N THR A 59 20.90 -25.74 24.67
CA THR A 59 21.53 -25.13 23.51
C THR A 59 20.59 -25.17 22.31
N ARG A 60 20.69 -24.18 21.42
CA ARG A 60 19.90 -24.16 20.18
C ARG A 60 19.98 -25.47 19.39
N HIS A 61 21.17 -26.06 19.30
CA HIS A 61 21.38 -27.33 18.61
C HIS A 61 20.57 -28.48 19.24
N GLN A 62 20.58 -28.57 20.57
CA GLN A 62 19.77 -29.58 21.29
C GLN A 62 18.28 -29.35 21.06
N PHE A 63 17.82 -28.09 21.11
CA PHE A 63 16.42 -27.75 20.87
C PHE A 63 16.01 -28.16 19.45
N SER A 64 16.84 -27.79 18.46
CA SER A 64 16.62 -28.10 17.05
C SER A 64 16.59 -29.61 16.81
N ALA A 65 17.46 -30.39 17.44
CA ALA A 65 17.47 -31.86 17.33
C ALA A 65 16.17 -32.50 17.86
N ARG A 66 15.58 -31.95 18.92
CA ARG A 66 14.28 -32.43 19.40
C ARG A 66 13.12 -32.02 18.50
N VAL A 67 13.18 -30.82 17.93
CA VAL A 67 12.18 -30.40 16.95
C VAL A 67 12.26 -31.30 15.71
N ASP A 68 13.46 -31.56 15.17
CA ASP A 68 13.71 -32.45 14.01
C ASP A 68 13.08 -33.84 14.19
N ALA A 69 13.07 -34.38 15.41
CA ALA A 69 12.45 -35.67 15.72
C ALA A 69 10.91 -35.71 15.52
N THR A 70 10.24 -34.56 15.49
CA THR A 70 8.77 -34.46 15.36
C THR A 70 8.30 -33.51 14.28
N TYR A 71 9.21 -32.88 13.54
CA TYR A 71 8.89 -31.87 12.54
C TYR A 71 8.54 -32.51 11.19
N HIS A 72 7.41 -32.11 10.62
CA HIS A 72 7.03 -32.52 9.28
C HIS A 72 7.72 -31.65 8.22
N TYR A 73 8.77 -32.18 7.61
CA TYR A 73 9.53 -31.55 6.52
C TYR A 73 8.82 -31.70 5.17
N LEU A 74 7.70 -31.00 5.00
CA LEU A 74 6.86 -31.06 3.78
C LEU A 74 7.64 -30.79 2.47
N TYR A 75 8.72 -30.00 2.52
CA TYR A 75 9.55 -29.64 1.36
C TYR A 75 11.01 -30.09 1.48
N GLY A 76 11.28 -31.09 2.32
CA GLY A 76 12.64 -31.62 2.55
C GLY A 76 13.39 -30.90 3.69
N LYS A 77 14.44 -31.55 4.18
CA LYS A 77 15.22 -31.09 5.34
C LYS A 77 16.01 -29.80 5.11
N ASP A 78 16.39 -29.54 3.86
CA ASP A 78 17.13 -28.34 3.47
C ASP A 78 16.22 -27.09 3.40
N HIS A 79 14.90 -27.29 3.50
CA HIS A 79 13.89 -26.23 3.37
C HIS A 79 12.82 -26.29 4.47
N PRO A 80 13.22 -26.22 5.77
CA PRO A 80 12.29 -26.40 6.88
C PRO A 80 11.12 -25.42 6.86
N PHE A 81 11.36 -24.17 6.47
CA PHE A 81 10.40 -23.07 6.63
C PHE A 81 9.53 -22.81 5.39
N LEU A 82 9.79 -23.48 4.26
CA LEU A 82 8.92 -23.36 3.08
C LEU A 82 7.48 -23.73 3.44
N PRO A 83 6.46 -23.10 2.81
CA PRO A 83 6.55 -22.13 1.70
C PRO A 83 6.86 -20.66 2.08
N SER A 84 7.33 -20.36 3.30
CA SER A 84 7.93 -19.06 3.59
C SER A 84 9.41 -19.00 3.20
N ASN A 85 9.87 -17.83 2.77
CA ASN A 85 11.28 -17.55 2.52
C ASN A 85 12.06 -17.22 3.80
N ALA A 86 11.40 -17.20 4.95
CA ALA A 86 12.04 -16.93 6.23
C ALA A 86 12.99 -18.05 6.60
N THR A 87 14.15 -17.69 7.13
CA THR A 87 15.12 -18.65 7.63
C THR A 87 15.83 -18.12 8.85
N THR A 88 16.67 -18.96 9.43
CA THR A 88 17.55 -18.57 10.52
C THR A 88 19.00 -18.51 10.06
N ASP A 89 19.83 -17.80 10.80
CA ASP A 89 21.27 -17.65 10.57
C ASP A 89 22.06 -18.97 10.46
N THR A 90 21.58 -20.05 11.10
CA THR A 90 22.21 -21.39 11.04
C THR A 90 21.35 -22.44 10.34
N GLY A 91 20.11 -22.13 9.96
CA GLY A 91 19.11 -23.10 9.52
C GLY A 91 18.46 -23.92 10.65
N GLU A 92 18.95 -23.80 11.90
CA GLU A 92 18.38 -24.47 13.07
C GLU A 92 17.16 -23.70 13.63
N PHE A 93 16.26 -24.42 14.30
CA PHE A 93 15.11 -23.83 15.00
C PHE A 93 15.55 -22.99 16.21
N ILE A 94 14.71 -22.04 16.61
CA ILE A 94 14.93 -21.15 17.76
C ILE A 94 13.94 -21.53 18.87
N ASP A 95 14.43 -21.77 20.09
CA ASP A 95 13.55 -22.03 21.23
C ASP A 95 12.72 -20.77 21.52
N PRO A 96 11.38 -20.82 21.48
CA PRO A 96 10.55 -19.64 21.73
C PRO A 96 10.78 -19.04 23.13
N LYS A 97 11.32 -19.80 24.10
CA LYS A 97 11.69 -19.28 25.43
C LYS A 97 12.85 -18.30 25.41
N THR A 98 13.66 -18.28 24.35
CA THR A 98 14.75 -17.31 24.17
C THR A 98 14.30 -16.04 23.48
N VAL A 99 13.01 -15.90 23.17
CA VAL A 99 12.44 -14.69 22.59
C VAL A 99 11.83 -13.86 23.72
N PRO A 100 12.43 -12.73 24.13
CA PRO A 100 11.81 -11.83 25.10
C PRO A 100 10.42 -11.41 24.65
N THR A 101 9.48 -11.37 25.59
CA THR A 101 8.11 -10.90 25.33
C THR A 101 8.10 -9.41 25.05
N ALA A 102 7.06 -8.91 24.37
CA ALA A 102 6.94 -7.46 24.17
C ALA A 102 6.78 -6.71 25.51
N ALA A 103 6.11 -7.33 26.49
CA ALA A 103 5.95 -6.78 27.84
C ALA A 103 7.30 -6.52 28.54
N TYR A 104 8.28 -7.41 28.36
CA TYR A 104 9.64 -7.20 28.85
C TYR A 104 10.27 -5.93 28.27
N CYS A 105 10.11 -5.69 26.95
CA CYS A 105 10.57 -4.45 26.32
C CYS A 105 9.83 -3.20 26.86
N GLY A 106 8.55 -3.37 27.21
CA GLY A 106 7.69 -2.32 27.74
C GLY A 106 8.11 -1.75 29.09
N HIS A 107 9.04 -2.38 29.82
CA HIS A 107 9.59 -1.81 31.06
C HIS A 107 10.32 -0.47 30.80
N CYS A 108 11.09 -0.39 29.71
CA CYS A 108 11.86 0.79 29.32
C CYS A 108 11.27 1.54 28.10
N HIS A 109 10.55 0.84 27.22
CA HIS A 109 9.97 1.39 25.99
C HIS A 109 8.44 1.43 26.09
N GLN A 110 7.91 2.15 27.07
CA GLN A 110 6.48 2.14 27.40
C GLN A 110 5.63 2.69 26.25
N GLU A 111 6.09 3.76 25.61
CA GLU A 111 5.37 4.39 24.50
C GLU A 111 5.41 3.52 23.24
N SER A 112 6.59 3.05 22.82
CA SER A 112 6.69 2.12 21.68
C SER A 112 5.87 0.85 21.91
N HIS A 113 5.88 0.29 23.12
CA HIS A 113 5.10 -0.91 23.46
C HIS A 113 3.59 -0.63 23.37
N LYS A 114 3.11 0.51 23.89
CA LYS A 114 1.70 0.90 23.77
C LYS A 114 1.28 1.02 22.30
N GLU A 115 2.04 1.80 21.52
CA GLU A 115 1.76 1.99 20.10
C GLU A 115 1.75 0.67 19.32
N TRP A 116 2.74 -0.19 19.56
CA TRP A 116 2.83 -1.50 18.93
C TRP A 116 1.64 -2.39 19.30
N ARG A 117 1.21 -2.43 20.57
CA ARG A 117 0.09 -3.27 21.04
C ARG A 117 -1.24 -2.91 20.36
N GLU A 118 -1.39 -1.65 19.95
CA GLU A 118 -2.57 -1.16 19.22
C GLU A 118 -2.47 -1.36 17.69
N SER A 119 -1.27 -1.67 17.19
CA SER A 119 -1.01 -1.79 15.75
C SER A 119 -1.48 -3.12 15.14
N ALA A 120 -1.51 -3.18 13.80
CA ALA A 120 -1.77 -4.43 13.09
C ALA A 120 -0.66 -5.49 13.27
N HIS A 121 0.57 -5.10 13.60
CA HIS A 121 1.70 -6.02 13.79
C HIS A 121 1.56 -6.87 15.06
N SER A 122 1.17 -6.27 16.19
CA SER A 122 0.94 -7.04 17.43
C SER A 122 -0.32 -7.92 17.37
N ASN A 123 -1.22 -7.61 16.43
CA ASN A 123 -2.49 -8.30 16.26
C ASN A 123 -2.49 -9.25 15.04
N SER A 124 -1.34 -9.43 14.39
CA SER A 124 -1.19 -10.17 13.12
C SER A 124 -1.59 -11.64 13.19
N ASN A 125 -1.46 -12.29 14.36
CA ASN A 125 -1.85 -13.69 14.59
C ASN A 125 -2.94 -13.85 15.68
N ARG A 126 -3.71 -12.81 15.97
CA ARG A 126 -4.85 -12.92 16.90
C ARG A 126 -6.15 -12.30 16.43
N ALA A 127 -6.11 -11.58 15.30
CA ALA A 127 -7.30 -11.07 14.66
C ALA A 127 -8.21 -12.22 14.19
N PRO A 128 -9.51 -12.22 14.53
CA PRO A 128 -10.40 -13.34 14.28
C PRO A 128 -10.55 -13.66 12.77
N TRP A 129 -10.64 -12.64 11.92
CA TRP A 129 -10.71 -12.81 10.46
C TRP A 129 -9.43 -13.42 9.88
N TYR A 130 -8.25 -13.08 10.41
CA TYR A 130 -7.00 -13.71 9.99
C TYR A 130 -6.96 -15.19 10.39
N LEU A 131 -7.27 -15.48 11.66
CA LEU A 131 -7.31 -16.85 12.17
C LEU A 131 -8.34 -17.69 11.42
N ARG A 132 -9.45 -17.10 10.96
CA ARG A 132 -10.44 -17.80 10.14
C ARG A 132 -9.83 -18.32 8.83
N ASN A 133 -9.07 -17.49 8.12
CA ASN A 133 -8.38 -17.87 6.89
C ASN A 133 -7.28 -18.91 7.11
N VAL A 134 -6.44 -18.72 8.14
CA VAL A 134 -5.35 -19.67 8.45
C VAL A 134 -5.89 -21.04 8.86
N ASN A 135 -6.97 -21.06 9.64
CA ASN A 135 -7.65 -22.32 9.98
C ASN A 135 -8.25 -22.97 8.74
N LEU A 136 -8.85 -22.20 7.82
CA LEU A 136 -9.33 -22.75 6.56
C LEU A 136 -8.22 -23.39 5.72
N LEU A 137 -7.04 -22.76 5.64
CA LEU A 137 -5.86 -23.35 5.00
C LEU A 137 -5.41 -24.63 5.70
N THR A 138 -5.39 -24.61 7.04
CA THR A 138 -5.04 -25.78 7.86
C THR A 138 -5.99 -26.94 7.61
N ASP A 139 -7.29 -26.67 7.58
CA ASP A 139 -8.33 -27.69 7.36
C ASP A 139 -8.27 -28.28 5.94
N GLN A 140 -7.97 -27.45 4.93
CA GLN A 140 -7.93 -27.90 3.53
C GLN A 140 -6.61 -28.55 3.11
N LYS A 141 -5.47 -28.10 3.66
CA LYS A 141 -4.13 -28.51 3.18
C LYS A 141 -3.19 -28.99 4.27
N GLY A 142 -3.48 -28.70 5.55
CA GLY A 142 -2.64 -29.04 6.69
C GLY A 142 -1.77 -27.86 7.17
N VAL A 143 -1.40 -27.91 8.45
CA VAL A 143 -0.68 -26.83 9.15
C VAL A 143 0.68 -26.49 8.52
N GLY A 144 1.35 -27.44 7.85
CA GLY A 144 2.62 -27.17 7.17
C GLY A 144 2.52 -26.09 6.09
N PHE A 145 1.36 -25.93 5.45
CA PHE A 145 1.14 -24.89 4.44
C PHE A 145 1.01 -23.48 5.05
N THR A 146 0.61 -23.37 6.32
CA THR A 146 0.43 -22.06 6.97
C THR A 146 1.75 -21.33 7.19
N ARG A 147 2.90 -22.01 7.10
CA ARG A 147 4.22 -21.36 7.12
C ARG A 147 4.31 -20.21 6.12
N HIS A 148 3.57 -20.28 5.00
CA HIS A 148 3.43 -19.17 4.05
C HIS A 148 2.96 -17.87 4.72
N CYS A 149 1.88 -17.96 5.50
CA CYS A 149 1.24 -16.84 6.19
C CYS A 149 2.04 -16.46 7.44
N GLU A 150 2.42 -17.47 8.22
CA GLU A 150 3.04 -17.29 9.54
C GLU A 150 4.48 -16.79 9.45
N GLY A 151 5.16 -16.99 8.31
CA GLY A 151 6.44 -16.34 8.04
C GLY A 151 6.38 -14.81 8.09
N CYS A 152 5.20 -14.21 8.01
CA CYS A 152 5.00 -12.78 8.18
C CYS A 152 4.11 -12.42 9.38
N HIS A 153 3.24 -13.33 9.83
CA HIS A 153 2.22 -13.05 10.85
C HIS A 153 2.52 -13.64 12.24
N ASP A 154 3.22 -14.77 12.31
CA ASP A 154 3.76 -15.36 13.53
C ASP A 154 5.17 -15.94 13.30
N PRO A 155 6.18 -15.07 13.13
CA PRO A 155 7.55 -15.50 12.93
C PRO A 155 8.10 -16.39 14.04
N VAL A 156 7.64 -16.20 15.29
CA VAL A 156 8.08 -17.03 16.43
C VAL A 156 7.62 -18.48 16.24
N ALA A 157 6.36 -18.71 15.88
CA ALA A 157 5.87 -20.05 15.59
C ALA A 157 6.61 -20.71 14.42
N THR A 158 6.93 -19.92 13.38
CA THR A 158 7.68 -20.41 12.22
C THR A 158 9.09 -20.86 12.60
N MET A 159 9.85 -20.00 13.29
CA MET A 159 11.24 -20.28 13.69
C MET A 159 11.34 -21.33 14.80
N ALA A 160 10.31 -21.51 15.61
CA ALA A 160 10.24 -22.54 16.64
C ALA A 160 9.91 -23.94 16.10
N GLY A 161 9.59 -24.07 14.81
CA GLY A 161 9.12 -25.33 14.23
C GLY A 161 7.75 -25.77 14.76
N ALA A 162 6.93 -24.82 15.22
CA ALA A 162 5.63 -25.11 15.83
C ALA A 162 4.53 -25.42 14.79
N LEU A 163 4.75 -25.06 13.53
CA LEU A 163 3.82 -25.27 12.41
C LEU A 163 3.97 -26.67 11.81
N THR A 164 3.71 -27.67 12.64
CA THR A 164 3.79 -29.10 12.31
C THR A 164 2.62 -29.87 12.91
N GLU A 165 2.24 -30.97 12.28
CA GLU A 165 1.07 -31.76 12.65
C GLU A 165 1.12 -32.25 14.11
N GLY A 166 -0.05 -32.31 14.75
CA GLY A 166 -0.19 -32.78 16.14
C GLY A 166 0.32 -31.82 17.21
N LYS A 167 0.88 -30.65 16.87
CA LYS A 167 1.23 -29.61 17.85
C LYS A 167 0.02 -28.73 18.19
N PRO A 168 0.00 -28.11 19.39
CA PRO A 168 -1.05 -27.17 19.76
C PRO A 168 -1.12 -25.99 18.78
N LEU A 169 -2.32 -25.68 18.30
CA LEU A 169 -2.57 -24.50 17.46
C LEU A 169 -2.47 -23.19 18.23
N LYS A 170 -2.73 -23.22 19.55
CA LYS A 170 -2.65 -22.06 20.44
C LYS A 170 -1.40 -22.17 21.32
N ARG A 171 -0.54 -21.17 21.25
CA ARG A 171 0.76 -21.12 21.93
C ARG A 171 0.85 -19.84 22.77
N PRO A 172 1.66 -19.83 23.85
CA PRO A 172 1.73 -18.68 24.76
C PRO A 172 2.16 -17.37 24.09
N TYR A 173 2.96 -17.44 23.04
CA TYR A 173 3.54 -16.29 22.33
C TYR A 173 2.70 -15.77 21.15
N ASP A 174 1.63 -16.46 20.75
CA ASP A 174 0.78 -16.06 19.60
C ASP A 174 0.14 -14.67 19.81
N GLN A 175 0.04 -14.22 21.06
CA GLN A 175 -0.58 -12.94 21.41
C GLN A 175 0.22 -11.71 20.97
N ASP A 176 1.50 -11.88 20.67
CA ASP A 176 2.39 -10.78 20.28
C ASP A 176 2.58 -10.70 18.76
N GLY A 177 2.15 -11.70 17.97
CA GLY A 177 2.29 -11.67 16.50
C GLY A 177 3.71 -11.30 16.06
N VAL A 178 3.84 -10.23 15.27
CA VAL A 178 5.15 -9.61 14.96
C VAL A 178 5.62 -8.78 16.16
N THR A 179 6.26 -9.45 17.13
CA THR A 179 6.79 -8.84 18.37
C THR A 179 8.05 -8.00 18.13
N CYS A 180 8.44 -7.21 19.14
CA CYS A 180 9.65 -6.38 19.14
C CYS A 180 10.88 -7.18 18.69
N MET A 181 11.10 -8.33 19.34
CA MET A 181 12.29 -9.15 19.11
C MET A 181 12.30 -9.90 17.78
N VAL A 182 11.16 -10.03 17.09
CA VAL A 182 11.16 -10.52 15.72
C VAL A 182 11.82 -9.49 14.82
N CYS A 183 11.33 -8.25 14.83
CA CYS A 183 11.90 -7.16 14.03
C CYS A 183 13.36 -6.89 14.40
N HIS A 184 13.66 -6.82 15.70
CA HIS A 184 14.97 -6.44 16.22
C HIS A 184 16.02 -7.57 16.19
N SER A 185 15.65 -8.78 15.75
CA SER A 185 16.60 -9.91 15.57
C SER A 185 16.83 -10.31 14.12
N ILE A 186 16.16 -9.65 13.16
CA ILE A 186 16.42 -9.83 11.73
C ILE A 186 17.84 -9.35 11.40
N GLN A 187 18.64 -10.23 10.84
CA GLN A 187 20.05 -10.01 10.51
C GLN A 187 20.24 -9.55 9.07
N LYS A 188 19.44 -10.11 8.16
CA LYS A 188 19.51 -9.88 6.71
C LYS A 188 18.11 -9.98 6.12
N VAL A 189 17.89 -9.29 5.00
CA VAL A 189 16.65 -9.32 4.22
C VAL A 189 16.99 -9.35 2.74
N ASP A 190 16.05 -9.83 1.93
CA ASP A 190 16.02 -9.55 0.50
C ASP A 190 14.59 -9.16 0.05
N THR A 191 14.45 -8.75 -1.20
CA THR A 191 13.22 -8.21 -1.77
C THR A 191 12.38 -9.23 -2.56
N ARG A 192 12.53 -10.54 -2.33
CA ARG A 192 11.59 -11.56 -2.86
C ARG A 192 10.25 -11.52 -2.14
N GLY A 193 10.27 -11.17 -0.85
CA GLY A 193 9.08 -11.12 -0.01
C GLY A 193 8.70 -12.47 0.59
N THR A 194 7.46 -12.60 1.08
CA THR A 194 6.94 -13.84 1.70
C THR A 194 7.85 -14.30 2.85
N GLY A 195 8.16 -13.38 3.76
CA GLY A 195 9.01 -13.60 4.91
C GLY A 195 10.50 -13.66 4.56
N SER A 196 10.98 -13.04 3.49
CA SER A 196 12.39 -13.15 3.03
C SER A 196 13.41 -12.44 3.94
N TYR A 197 13.57 -12.95 5.16
CA TYR A 197 14.51 -12.49 6.16
C TYR A 197 15.27 -13.66 6.81
N VAL A 198 16.45 -13.34 7.35
CA VAL A 198 17.26 -14.24 8.17
C VAL A 198 17.19 -13.76 9.61
N MET A 199 16.60 -14.56 10.50
CA MET A 199 16.50 -14.25 11.93
C MET A 199 17.64 -14.91 12.73
N GLY A 200 18.33 -14.13 13.56
CA GLY A 200 19.27 -14.65 14.54
C GLY A 200 18.56 -14.98 15.85
N VAL A 201 19.25 -15.68 16.77
CA VAL A 201 18.71 -15.88 18.12
C VAL A 201 18.58 -14.52 18.82
N PRO A 202 17.38 -14.14 19.29
CA PRO A 202 17.18 -12.84 19.92
C PRO A 202 18.11 -12.59 21.11
N ALA A 203 18.67 -11.39 21.18
CA ALA A 203 19.47 -10.95 22.31
C ALA A 203 19.21 -9.48 22.58
N VAL A 204 19.15 -9.12 23.85
CA VAL A 204 18.89 -7.74 24.31
C VAL A 204 20.16 -7.05 24.79
N LEU A 205 21.29 -7.77 24.87
CA LEU A 205 22.56 -7.21 25.27
C LEU A 205 23.70 -8.00 24.61
N MET A 206 24.74 -7.29 24.15
CA MET A 206 26.01 -7.92 23.75
C MET A 206 26.94 -8.04 24.96
N ASP A 207 27.86 -9.01 24.97
CA ASP A 207 28.96 -9.09 25.92
C ASP A 207 30.06 -8.05 25.61
N GLU A 208 31.15 -8.02 26.39
CA GLU A 208 32.27 -7.09 26.18
C GLU A 208 33.04 -7.33 24.87
N ASN A 209 32.93 -8.53 24.30
CA ASN A 209 33.54 -8.92 23.04
C ASN A 209 32.59 -8.72 21.84
N GLY A 210 31.38 -8.22 22.08
CA GLY A 210 30.36 -8.01 21.06
C GLY A 210 29.54 -9.26 20.71
N ALA A 211 29.63 -10.34 21.49
CA ALA A 211 28.84 -11.55 21.29
C ALA A 211 27.46 -11.44 21.98
N PRO A 212 26.37 -11.97 21.37
CA PRO A 212 25.04 -11.92 21.97
C PRO A 212 24.93 -12.66 23.31
N ILE A 213 24.38 -12.00 24.34
CA ILE A 213 24.04 -12.64 25.62
C ILE A 213 22.68 -13.34 25.48
N GLN A 214 22.69 -14.66 25.69
CA GLN A 214 21.52 -15.54 25.49
C GLN A 214 20.77 -15.91 26.77
N ARG A 215 21.31 -15.52 27.93
CA ARG A 215 20.63 -15.67 29.23
C ARG A 215 19.65 -14.53 29.47
N PRO A 216 18.71 -14.66 30.42
CA PRO A 216 17.95 -13.53 30.93
C PRO A 216 18.87 -12.38 31.38
N VAL A 217 18.50 -11.16 31.03
CA VAL A 217 19.20 -9.91 31.38
C VAL A 217 18.22 -9.05 32.15
N THR A 218 18.69 -8.36 33.20
CA THR A 218 17.84 -7.46 33.99
C THR A 218 17.80 -6.04 33.40
N ASP A 219 16.76 -5.28 33.71
CA ASP A 219 16.65 -3.86 33.33
C ASP A 219 17.89 -3.06 33.79
N ALA A 220 18.40 -3.35 35.00
CA ALA A 220 19.58 -2.68 35.56
C ALA A 220 20.85 -2.97 34.74
N GLU A 221 21.04 -4.21 34.28
CA GLU A 221 22.17 -4.58 33.39
C GLU A 221 22.07 -3.87 32.03
N ILE A 222 20.87 -3.77 31.46
CA ILE A 222 20.65 -3.05 30.19
C ILE A 222 20.95 -1.56 30.36
N LEU A 223 20.39 -0.94 31.39
CA LEU A 223 20.52 0.50 31.65
C LEU A 223 21.97 0.89 31.98
N ALA A 224 22.78 -0.04 32.51
CA ALA A 224 24.21 0.16 32.72
C ALA A 224 25.03 0.13 31.41
N HIS A 225 24.50 -0.44 30.32
CA HIS A 225 25.22 -0.73 29.08
C HIS A 225 24.39 -0.44 27.82
N LEU A 226 23.89 0.79 27.70
CA LEU A 226 23.01 1.21 26.59
C LEU A 226 23.66 1.10 25.20
N ASP A 227 24.98 1.25 25.12
CA ASP A 227 25.77 1.06 23.89
C ASP A 227 25.71 -0.39 23.40
N ARG A 228 25.93 -1.35 24.31
CA ARG A 228 25.86 -2.80 24.04
C ARG A 228 24.42 -3.27 23.81
N HIS A 229 23.45 -2.65 24.48
CA HIS A 229 22.02 -2.90 24.23
C HIS A 229 21.64 -2.45 22.81
N SER A 230 21.98 -1.21 22.45
CA SER A 230 21.77 -0.68 21.11
C SER A 230 22.46 -1.53 20.04
N ALA A 231 23.69 -1.99 20.28
CA ALA A 231 24.38 -2.90 19.38
C ALA A 231 23.69 -4.27 19.20
N ALA A 232 22.98 -4.75 20.22
CA ALA A 232 22.22 -5.99 20.16
C ALA A 232 20.96 -5.85 19.32
N VAL A 233 20.21 -4.76 19.52
CA VAL A 233 18.84 -4.61 18.99
C VAL A 233 18.73 -3.65 17.81
N MET A 234 19.73 -2.85 17.46
CA MET A 234 19.68 -1.87 16.37
C MET A 234 20.61 -2.23 15.21
N ARG A 235 20.10 -2.14 13.97
CA ARG A 235 20.86 -2.43 12.75
C ARG A 235 20.62 -1.36 11.68
N PRO A 236 21.60 -1.13 10.77
CA PRO A 236 21.42 -0.19 9.65
C PRO A 236 20.22 -0.53 8.77
N LEU A 237 19.92 -1.82 8.57
CA LEU A 237 18.87 -2.28 7.67
C LEU A 237 17.46 -1.80 8.05
N TYR A 238 17.20 -1.50 9.34
CA TYR A 238 15.89 -1.01 9.79
C TYR A 238 15.50 0.37 9.24
N ARG A 239 16.42 1.04 8.54
CA ARG A 239 16.22 2.35 7.92
C ARG A 239 15.94 2.27 6.42
N THR A 240 15.86 1.06 5.85
CA THR A 240 15.65 0.85 4.42
C THR A 240 14.30 0.23 4.14
N SER A 241 13.75 0.47 2.95
CA SER A 241 12.46 -0.10 2.53
C SER A 241 12.55 -1.62 2.31
N GLU A 242 13.73 -2.15 2.01
CA GLU A 242 14.00 -3.59 1.87
C GLU A 242 13.64 -4.36 3.15
N PHE A 243 13.81 -3.74 4.33
CA PHE A 243 13.37 -4.34 5.58
C PHE A 243 11.87 -4.65 5.57
N CYS A 244 11.05 -3.67 5.17
CA CYS A 244 9.60 -3.83 5.08
C CYS A 244 9.21 -4.78 3.93
N ALA A 245 9.98 -4.80 2.83
CA ALA A 245 9.73 -5.65 1.67
C ALA A 245 9.74 -7.15 2.02
N SER A 246 10.48 -7.57 3.06
CA SER A 246 10.51 -8.97 3.49
C SER A 246 9.10 -9.54 3.77
N CYS A 247 8.16 -8.72 4.25
CA CYS A 247 6.77 -9.11 4.51
C CYS A 247 5.74 -8.36 3.64
N HIS A 248 6.05 -7.13 3.20
CA HIS A 248 5.17 -6.28 2.38
C HIS A 248 5.44 -6.38 0.87
N LYS A 249 6.21 -7.38 0.46
CA LYS A 249 6.19 -7.99 -0.86
C LYS A 249 5.90 -9.48 -0.63
N ALA A 250 5.10 -10.09 -1.50
CA ALA A 250 4.70 -11.48 -1.35
C ALA A 250 4.30 -12.09 -2.68
N ALA A 251 4.45 -13.40 -2.79
CA ALA A 251 4.00 -14.19 -3.92
C ALA A 251 3.38 -15.50 -3.46
N LEU A 252 2.52 -16.08 -4.27
CA LEU A 252 1.90 -17.39 -4.07
C LEU A 252 2.74 -18.40 -4.84
N PRO A 253 3.62 -19.16 -4.16
CA PRO A 253 4.45 -20.14 -4.86
C PRO A 253 3.62 -21.36 -5.26
N GLN A 254 4.12 -22.13 -6.24
CA GLN A 254 3.53 -23.42 -6.61
C GLN A 254 3.39 -24.36 -5.41
N THR A 255 4.33 -24.32 -4.47
CA THR A 255 4.29 -25.10 -3.21
C THR A 255 3.05 -24.79 -2.37
N LEU A 256 2.48 -23.58 -2.46
CA LEU A 256 1.25 -23.20 -1.78
C LEU A 256 0.00 -23.52 -2.61
N ASN A 257 -0.05 -23.11 -3.87
CA ASN A 257 -1.28 -23.11 -4.68
C ASN A 257 -1.42 -24.31 -5.64
N GLY A 258 -0.38 -25.14 -5.77
CA GLY A 258 -0.35 -26.28 -6.68
C GLY A 258 -0.45 -25.92 -8.16
N TYR A 259 -0.17 -24.67 -8.53
CA TYR A 259 -0.37 -24.13 -9.87
C TYR A 259 0.93 -23.53 -10.43
N LYS A 260 1.28 -22.31 -10.01
CA LYS A 260 2.51 -21.61 -10.43
C LYS A 260 2.80 -20.45 -9.48
N TRP A 261 3.97 -19.82 -9.62
CA TRP A 261 4.26 -18.57 -8.94
C TRP A 261 3.34 -17.44 -9.43
N GLN A 262 2.70 -16.73 -8.49
CA GLN A 262 1.88 -15.56 -8.78
C GLN A 262 2.22 -14.43 -7.81
N ARG A 263 2.43 -13.21 -8.33
CA ARG A 263 2.62 -12.03 -7.46
C ARG A 263 1.33 -11.75 -6.67
N ALA A 264 1.46 -11.56 -5.35
CA ALA A 264 0.35 -11.25 -4.46
C ALA A 264 0.47 -9.88 -3.78
N ILE A 265 1.70 -9.46 -3.43
CA ILE A 265 2.00 -8.14 -2.86
C ILE A 265 3.26 -7.59 -3.54
N SER A 266 3.21 -6.38 -4.11
CA SER A 266 4.24 -5.72 -4.92
C SER A 266 4.54 -4.28 -4.47
N LEU A 267 4.09 -3.90 -3.28
CA LEU A 267 4.18 -2.51 -2.77
C LEU A 267 5.60 -1.95 -2.78
N TYR A 268 6.63 -2.78 -2.54
CA TYR A 268 8.03 -2.37 -2.66
C TYR A 268 8.41 -2.00 -4.10
N ASP A 269 7.96 -2.81 -5.07
CA ASP A 269 8.24 -2.57 -6.49
C ASP A 269 7.53 -1.31 -6.98
N GLU A 270 6.30 -1.08 -6.54
CA GLU A 270 5.53 0.14 -6.82
C GLU A 270 6.19 1.37 -6.17
N TRP A 271 6.63 1.27 -4.90
CA TRP A 271 7.38 2.32 -4.20
C TRP A 271 8.68 2.66 -4.91
N GLN A 272 9.46 1.66 -5.30
CA GLN A 272 10.75 1.85 -5.97
C GLN A 272 10.59 2.57 -7.31
N ASN A 273 9.49 2.31 -8.03
CA ASN A 273 9.16 3.01 -9.28
C ASN A 273 8.53 4.40 -9.06
N SER A 274 8.12 4.73 -7.83
CA SER A 274 7.47 6.00 -7.52
C SER A 274 8.46 7.16 -7.41
N SER A 275 7.91 8.38 -7.46
CA SER A 275 8.68 9.61 -7.24
C SER A 275 9.25 9.72 -5.83
N PHE A 276 8.69 8.98 -4.86
CA PHE A 276 9.10 9.04 -3.46
C PHE A 276 10.44 8.32 -3.23
N ALA A 277 10.74 7.26 -3.98
CA ALA A 277 12.02 6.57 -3.88
C ALA A 277 13.17 7.32 -4.55
N LYS A 278 12.86 8.14 -5.57
CA LYS A 278 13.83 8.77 -6.49
C LYS A 278 14.79 7.74 -7.13
N GLN A 279 14.30 6.53 -7.38
CA GLN A 279 15.04 5.45 -8.03
C GLN A 279 14.63 5.24 -9.49
N SER A 280 13.63 5.97 -9.98
CA SER A 280 13.16 5.95 -11.36
C SER A 280 12.94 7.38 -11.88
N PRO A 281 13.30 7.69 -13.14
CA PRO A 281 12.98 8.97 -13.77
C PRO A 281 11.55 9.02 -14.32
N LEU A 282 10.82 7.90 -14.33
CA LEU A 282 9.56 7.75 -15.07
C LEU A 282 8.29 8.37 -14.45
N PRO A 283 8.20 8.67 -13.13
CA PRO A 283 7.00 9.29 -12.56
C PRO A 283 6.55 10.57 -13.27
N PHE A 284 5.24 10.79 -13.36
CA PHE A 284 4.65 12.02 -13.93
C PHE A 284 4.88 13.27 -13.08
N TYR A 285 5.14 13.08 -11.78
CA TYR A 285 5.39 14.13 -10.82
C TYR A 285 6.64 13.79 -10.03
N VAL A 286 7.51 14.77 -9.79
CA VAL A 286 8.78 14.56 -9.07
C VAL A 286 8.64 15.11 -7.64
N LYS A 287 9.12 14.36 -6.66
CA LYS A 287 9.24 14.81 -5.26
C LYS A 287 10.67 15.28 -4.99
N ASP A 288 10.80 16.30 -4.15
CA ASP A 288 12.10 16.90 -3.85
C ASP A 288 12.99 15.97 -3.00
N SER A 289 12.38 15.27 -2.04
CA SER A 289 13.06 14.40 -1.07
C SER A 289 12.72 12.91 -1.26
N VAL A 290 13.67 12.06 -0.85
CA VAL A 290 13.43 10.61 -0.73
C VAL A 290 12.56 10.33 0.49
N SER A 291 11.53 9.51 0.31
CA SER A 291 10.71 8.94 1.37
C SER A 291 10.78 7.42 1.29
N ASN A 292 11.15 6.76 2.39
CA ASN A 292 11.08 5.30 2.54
C ASN A 292 9.80 4.90 3.29
N CYS A 293 9.54 3.60 3.43
CA CYS A 293 8.36 3.11 4.14
C CYS A 293 8.23 3.73 5.56
N GLN A 294 9.34 3.83 6.28
CA GLN A 294 9.41 4.35 7.64
C GLN A 294 9.07 5.84 7.72
N THR A 295 9.45 6.65 6.72
CA THR A 295 9.12 8.10 6.72
C THR A 295 7.62 8.38 6.69
N CYS A 296 6.81 7.46 6.17
CA CYS A 296 5.36 7.58 6.13
C CYS A 296 4.66 6.78 7.23
N HIS A 297 5.13 5.56 7.52
CA HIS A 297 4.45 4.64 8.43
C HIS A 297 5.02 4.62 9.85
N MET A 298 6.23 5.15 10.06
CA MET A 298 6.88 5.27 11.38
C MET A 298 7.32 6.74 11.60
N GLN A 299 6.38 7.66 11.37
CA GLN A 299 6.62 9.09 11.57
C GLN A 299 7.11 9.36 12.98
N ARG A 300 7.95 10.40 13.11
CA ARG A 300 8.49 10.76 14.43
C ARG A 300 7.52 11.65 15.17
N ASP A 301 6.94 11.14 16.24
CA ASP A 301 5.97 11.86 17.07
C ASP A 301 6.65 12.41 18.35
N PRO A 302 6.15 13.52 18.92
CA PRO A 302 6.61 14.01 20.21
C PRO A 302 6.36 12.97 21.30
N LEU A 303 7.40 12.65 22.06
CA LEU A 303 7.32 11.69 23.16
C LEU A 303 6.30 12.17 24.21
N GLN A 304 5.34 11.31 24.55
CA GLN A 304 4.32 11.55 25.57
C GLN A 304 4.63 10.88 26.92
N GLY A 305 5.48 9.85 26.93
CA GLY A 305 5.79 9.04 28.11
C GLY A 305 7.28 8.73 28.29
N VAL A 306 7.57 7.52 28.79
CA VAL A 306 8.94 7.04 29.00
C VAL A 306 9.32 6.12 27.84
N ASP A 307 10.32 6.53 27.07
CA ASP A 307 10.96 5.68 26.07
C ASP A 307 12.43 6.05 25.90
N TYR A 308 13.33 5.14 26.29
CA TYR A 308 14.78 5.36 26.18
C TYR A 308 15.29 5.35 24.72
N GLY A 309 14.46 4.91 23.77
CA GLY A 309 14.74 4.98 22.33
C GLY A 309 14.47 6.36 21.71
N ALA A 310 13.86 7.28 22.46
CA ALA A 310 13.55 8.61 21.99
C ALA A 310 14.81 9.44 21.67
N LYS A 311 14.72 10.28 20.65
CA LYS A 311 15.80 11.19 20.23
C LYS A 311 15.24 12.59 20.04
N HIS A 312 15.88 13.57 20.68
CA HIS A 312 15.47 14.97 20.63
C HIS A 312 13.99 15.18 21.00
N GLY A 313 13.50 14.45 22.01
CA GLY A 313 12.10 14.53 22.46
C GLY A 313 11.08 13.92 21.49
N THR A 314 11.52 13.16 20.48
CA THR A 314 10.64 12.45 19.54
C THR A 314 10.92 10.96 19.52
N LEU A 315 9.92 10.16 19.14
CA LEU A 315 10.01 8.72 18.98
C LEU A 315 9.56 8.34 17.57
N ALA A 316 10.20 7.35 16.93
CA ALA A 316 9.66 6.80 15.69
C ALA A 316 8.43 5.97 16.04
N SER A 317 7.26 6.35 15.54
CA SER A 317 6.01 5.73 15.94
C SER A 317 5.99 4.25 15.55
N HIS A 318 5.55 3.42 16.50
CA HIS A 318 5.28 1.99 16.33
C HIS A 318 3.78 1.74 16.13
N ARG A 319 3.05 2.72 15.61
CA ARG A 319 1.63 2.56 15.23
C ARG A 319 1.45 1.93 13.85
N TRP A 320 2.44 2.08 12.97
CA TRP A 320 2.40 1.68 11.55
C TRP A 320 1.09 2.10 10.87
N LEU A 321 0.81 3.41 10.90
CA LEU A 321 -0.44 3.95 10.38
C LEU A 321 -0.63 3.55 8.93
N GLY A 322 -1.80 3.00 8.64
CA GLY A 322 -2.21 2.54 7.33
C GLY A 322 -3.73 2.47 7.31
N ALA A 323 -4.30 1.77 6.33
CA ALA A 323 -5.76 1.71 6.16
C ALA A 323 -6.46 0.66 7.04
N ASN A 324 -5.95 0.34 8.25
CA ASN A 324 -6.56 -0.67 9.10
C ASN A 324 -7.51 -0.04 10.14
N THR A 325 -8.79 0.11 9.76
CA THR A 325 -9.84 0.64 10.66
C THR A 325 -10.44 -0.43 11.58
N VAL A 326 -10.36 -1.72 11.21
CA VAL A 326 -11.05 -2.80 11.93
C VAL A 326 -10.30 -3.28 13.16
N VAL A 327 -8.96 -3.35 13.14
CA VAL A 327 -8.17 -3.69 14.36
C VAL A 327 -8.49 -2.74 15.53
N PRO A 328 -8.36 -1.41 15.38
CA PRO A 328 -8.64 -0.50 16.49
C PRO A 328 -10.14 -0.47 16.86
N GLN A 329 -11.06 -0.72 15.92
CA GLN A 329 -12.48 -0.87 16.23
C GLN A 329 -12.76 -2.12 17.07
N TYR A 330 -12.26 -3.28 16.64
CA TYR A 330 -12.53 -4.57 17.28
C TYR A 330 -11.94 -4.66 18.69
N TYR A 331 -10.68 -4.23 18.86
CA TYR A 331 -9.99 -4.27 20.15
C TYR A 331 -10.19 -3.00 21.00
N LYS A 332 -10.98 -2.03 20.53
CA LYS A 332 -11.30 -0.78 21.22
C LYS A 332 -10.06 0.07 21.54
N TYR A 333 -9.27 0.38 20.52
CA TYR A 333 -8.08 1.26 20.60
C TYR A 333 -8.38 2.65 20.03
N PRO A 334 -8.94 3.59 20.83
CA PRO A 334 -9.40 4.89 20.34
C PRO A 334 -8.26 5.75 19.77
N ASP A 335 -7.09 5.77 20.41
CA ASP A 335 -5.94 6.55 19.96
C ASP A 335 -5.48 6.10 18.56
N GLN A 336 -5.38 4.79 18.35
CA GLN A 336 -5.06 4.22 17.05
C GLN A 336 -6.16 4.47 16.01
N ALA A 337 -7.44 4.35 16.39
CA ALA A 337 -8.57 4.64 15.49
C ALA A 337 -8.50 6.09 14.99
N GLU A 338 -8.31 7.06 15.88
CA GLU A 338 -8.21 8.46 15.53
C GLU A 338 -7.01 8.73 14.61
N ALA A 339 -5.85 8.16 14.93
CA ALA A 339 -4.65 8.30 14.13
C ALA A 339 -4.81 7.72 12.71
N VAL A 340 -5.47 6.56 12.57
CA VAL A 340 -5.79 5.96 11.27
C VAL A 340 -6.75 6.84 10.46
N LEU A 341 -7.80 7.37 11.08
CA LEU A 341 -8.74 8.26 10.39
C LEU A 341 -8.09 9.55 9.91
N ARG A 342 -7.20 10.12 10.72
CA ARG A 342 -6.40 11.29 10.35
C ARG A 342 -5.47 10.97 9.18
N PHE A 343 -4.81 9.81 9.22
CA PHE A 343 -3.94 9.32 8.15
C PHE A 343 -4.69 9.16 6.81
N LEU A 344 -5.88 8.55 6.83
CA LEU A 344 -6.70 8.34 5.61
C LEU A 344 -7.25 9.64 5.02
N ARG A 345 -7.49 10.66 5.85
CA ARG A 345 -8.00 11.98 5.44
C ARG A 345 -6.89 12.99 5.14
N ASN A 346 -5.62 12.56 5.12
CA ASN A 346 -4.46 13.44 5.00
C ASN A 346 -4.18 13.92 3.56
N ASN A 347 -5.24 14.22 2.79
CA ASN A 347 -5.16 14.81 1.45
C ASN A 347 -4.23 14.02 0.49
N VAL A 348 -4.27 12.68 0.57
CA VAL A 348 -3.43 11.80 -0.27
C VAL A 348 -3.97 11.61 -1.69
N PHE A 349 -5.24 11.98 -1.90
CA PHE A 349 -5.90 12.04 -3.20
C PHE A 349 -6.19 13.47 -3.62
N ASN A 350 -6.33 13.68 -4.92
CA ASN A 350 -7.10 14.79 -5.48
C ASN A 350 -8.30 14.21 -6.23
N ILE A 351 -9.45 14.85 -6.12
CA ILE A 351 -10.64 14.53 -6.92
C ILE A 351 -11.13 15.80 -7.61
N ASP A 352 -11.42 15.70 -8.90
CA ASP A 352 -11.83 16.81 -9.75
C ASP A 352 -13.01 16.40 -10.64
N LEU A 353 -14.13 17.10 -10.52
CA LEU A 353 -15.21 17.02 -11.50
C LEU A 353 -14.74 17.86 -12.70
N PHE A 354 -14.07 17.19 -13.64
CA PHE A 354 -13.18 17.83 -14.61
C PHE A 354 -13.90 18.34 -15.85
N GLY A 355 -14.72 17.52 -16.51
CA GLY A 355 -15.26 17.82 -17.83
C GLY A 355 -16.68 17.30 -18.02
N LEU A 356 -17.49 18.01 -18.79
CA LEU A 356 -18.88 17.64 -19.11
C LEU A 356 -19.07 17.57 -20.62
N GLU A 357 -19.61 16.45 -21.08
CA GLU A 357 -20.08 16.27 -22.46
C GLU A 357 -21.62 16.22 -22.45
N THR A 358 -22.27 16.83 -23.44
CA THR A 358 -23.74 16.88 -23.50
C THR A 358 -24.27 16.46 -24.87
N ALA A 359 -25.43 15.81 -24.86
CA ALA A 359 -26.15 15.37 -26.04
C ALA A 359 -27.66 15.58 -25.86
N PRO A 360 -28.44 15.75 -26.95
CA PRO A 360 -29.89 15.86 -26.85
C PRO A 360 -30.55 14.64 -26.20
N THR A 361 -30.02 13.45 -26.46
CA THR A 361 -30.46 12.17 -25.88
C THR A 361 -29.25 11.25 -25.73
N GLN A 362 -29.38 10.20 -24.93
CA GLN A 362 -28.33 9.19 -24.76
C GLN A 362 -27.92 8.52 -26.10
N SER A 363 -28.89 8.21 -26.96
CA SER A 363 -28.65 7.54 -28.25
C SER A 363 -28.10 8.45 -29.35
N ALA A 364 -28.20 9.77 -29.15
CA ALA A 364 -27.59 10.78 -30.03
C ALA A 364 -26.10 10.97 -29.67
N SER A 365 -25.29 9.91 -29.75
CA SER A 365 -23.86 10.02 -29.50
C SER A 365 -23.14 10.71 -30.67
N THR A 366 -23.05 12.04 -30.65
CA THR A 366 -22.18 12.79 -31.58
C THR A 366 -21.54 14.02 -30.92
N SER A 367 -20.20 14.04 -30.93
CA SER A 367 -19.27 15.17 -31.18
C SER A 367 -19.49 16.55 -30.54
N SER A 368 -20.28 16.71 -29.48
CA SER A 368 -20.25 17.96 -28.71
C SER A 368 -18.86 18.15 -28.10
N PRO A 369 -18.21 19.31 -28.26
CA PRO A 369 -16.93 19.55 -27.63
C PRO A 369 -17.09 19.49 -26.11
N MET A 370 -16.18 18.77 -25.44
CA MET A 370 -16.16 18.66 -23.99
C MET A 370 -16.01 20.05 -23.35
N ILE A 371 -16.88 20.33 -22.38
CA ILE A 371 -16.81 21.53 -21.55
C ILE A 371 -15.80 21.25 -20.44
N ALA A 372 -14.58 21.79 -20.58
CA ALA A 372 -13.51 21.57 -19.61
C ALA A 372 -12.46 22.70 -19.59
N PRO A 373 -11.77 22.90 -18.45
CA PRO A 373 -12.11 22.33 -17.16
C PRO A 373 -13.36 22.99 -16.57
N LEU A 374 -14.24 22.21 -15.95
CA LEU A 374 -15.44 22.73 -15.30
C LEU A 374 -15.06 23.75 -14.23
N GLY A 375 -15.81 24.85 -14.19
CA GLY A 375 -15.51 26.04 -13.39
C GLY A 375 -14.70 27.09 -14.14
N LEU A 376 -13.99 26.76 -15.23
CA LEU A 376 -13.20 27.73 -16.01
C LEU A 376 -13.80 28.07 -17.38
N ALA A 377 -14.77 27.28 -17.84
CA ALA A 377 -15.50 27.51 -19.09
C ALA A 377 -16.89 28.11 -18.82
N ASN A 378 -17.33 29.01 -19.71
CA ASN A 378 -18.74 29.40 -19.80
C ASN A 378 -19.47 28.39 -20.69
N TYR A 379 -20.67 27.94 -20.27
CA TYR A 379 -21.44 26.97 -21.04
C TYR A 379 -22.96 27.11 -20.78
N GLN A 380 -23.76 26.43 -21.59
CA GLN A 380 -25.21 26.41 -21.51
C GLN A 380 -25.68 24.98 -21.29
N LEU A 381 -26.62 24.78 -20.37
CA LEU A 381 -27.29 23.50 -20.15
C LEU A 381 -28.78 23.64 -20.43
N THR A 382 -29.35 22.69 -21.17
CA THR A 382 -30.80 22.63 -21.36
C THR A 382 -31.37 21.48 -20.53
N PRO A 383 -32.45 21.70 -19.76
CA PRO A 383 -33.17 20.64 -19.07
C PRO A 383 -33.52 19.47 -20.02
N GLY A 384 -33.49 18.25 -19.51
CA GLY A 384 -33.78 17.03 -20.30
C GLY A 384 -32.66 16.53 -21.21
N GLN A 385 -31.53 17.25 -21.31
CA GLN A 385 -30.37 16.75 -22.06
C GLN A 385 -29.63 15.64 -21.29
N TYR A 386 -29.05 14.72 -22.05
CA TYR A 386 -28.15 13.72 -21.49
C TYR A 386 -26.75 14.33 -21.32
N ALA A 387 -26.12 14.05 -20.18
CA ALA A 387 -24.80 14.55 -19.85
C ALA A 387 -23.88 13.41 -19.38
N VAL A 388 -22.60 13.49 -19.74
CA VAL A 388 -21.54 12.61 -19.23
C VAL A 388 -20.52 13.47 -18.49
N LEU A 389 -20.40 13.25 -17.19
CA LEU A 389 -19.45 13.94 -16.32
C LEU A 389 -18.21 13.07 -16.10
N SER A 390 -17.05 13.59 -16.47
CA SER A 390 -15.75 12.98 -16.19
C SER A 390 -15.21 13.43 -14.83
N VAL A 391 -15.07 12.48 -13.91
CA VAL A 391 -14.44 12.66 -12.59
C VAL A 391 -13.01 12.13 -12.67
N VAL A 392 -12.02 12.98 -12.33
CA VAL A 392 -10.60 12.63 -12.34
C VAL A 392 -10.11 12.47 -10.91
N ILE A 393 -9.61 11.28 -10.59
CA ILE A 393 -9.10 10.94 -9.26
C ILE A 393 -7.60 10.70 -9.39
N GLN A 394 -6.79 11.40 -8.61
CA GLN A 394 -5.33 11.32 -8.66
C GLN A 394 -4.79 10.79 -7.34
N ASN A 395 -3.91 9.80 -7.40
CA ASN A 395 -3.08 9.38 -6.28
C ASN A 395 -1.81 10.25 -6.23
N LYS A 396 -1.80 11.27 -5.36
CA LYS A 396 -0.69 12.24 -5.25
C LYS A 396 0.19 12.05 -4.01
N GLY A 397 -0.32 11.30 -3.03
CA GLY A 397 0.26 11.18 -1.69
C GLY A 397 0.67 9.76 -1.29
N ILE A 398 0.33 8.73 -2.09
CA ILE A 398 0.65 7.34 -1.77
C ILE A 398 1.77 6.89 -2.70
N ALA A 399 2.86 6.36 -2.13
CA ALA A 399 4.04 5.93 -2.88
C ALA A 399 3.86 4.59 -3.62
N HIS A 400 2.73 3.92 -3.40
CA HIS A 400 2.34 2.67 -4.04
C HIS A 400 0.89 2.79 -4.53
N SER A 401 0.34 1.72 -5.09
CA SER A 401 -1.05 1.67 -5.57
C SER A 401 -2.08 1.90 -4.45
N HIS A 402 -3.24 2.41 -4.86
CA HIS A 402 -4.48 2.35 -4.08
C HIS A 402 -5.55 1.58 -4.88
N VAL A 403 -6.22 0.60 -4.29
CA VAL A 403 -6.02 0.02 -2.96
C VAL A 403 -4.77 -0.91 -2.95
N PRO A 404 -4.00 -1.00 -1.85
CA PRO A 404 -2.83 -1.88 -1.78
C PRO A 404 -3.20 -3.38 -1.91
N GLU A 405 -2.24 -4.24 -2.26
CA GLU A 405 -2.44 -5.52 -2.97
C GLU A 405 -3.34 -6.64 -2.35
N GLN A 406 -3.84 -6.54 -1.11
CA GLN A 406 -4.93 -7.42 -0.62
C GLN A 406 -6.30 -6.91 -1.13
N ARG A 407 -6.34 -6.65 -2.44
CA ARG A 407 -7.39 -5.93 -3.18
C ARG A 407 -8.67 -6.74 -3.37
N ASP A 408 -8.60 -8.05 -3.16
CA ASP A 408 -9.73 -8.98 -3.23
C ASP A 408 -10.67 -8.84 -2.02
N MET A 409 -10.12 -8.44 -0.87
CA MET A 409 -10.92 -8.21 0.33
C MET A 409 -11.06 -6.74 0.71
N TYR A 410 -10.11 -5.85 0.38
CA TYR A 410 -10.23 -4.43 0.73
C TYR A 410 -11.25 -3.72 -0.16
N GLU A 411 -11.99 -2.75 0.38
CA GLU A 411 -13.05 -2.06 -0.36
C GLU A 411 -12.87 -0.55 -0.37
N SER A 412 -12.57 0.00 -1.55
CA SER A 412 -12.58 1.43 -1.83
C SER A 412 -13.30 1.68 -3.14
N TRP A 413 -14.13 2.71 -3.18
CA TRP A 413 -14.98 2.99 -4.32
C TRP A 413 -15.25 4.49 -4.44
N VAL A 414 -15.87 4.88 -5.55
CA VAL A 414 -16.38 6.23 -5.75
C VAL A 414 -17.87 6.22 -5.51
N GLU A 415 -18.33 6.92 -4.46
CA GLU A 415 -19.74 7.28 -4.33
C GLU A 415 -20.00 8.54 -5.15
N PHE A 416 -20.95 8.46 -6.08
CA PHE A 416 -21.42 9.58 -6.87
C PHE A 416 -22.88 9.86 -6.55
N THR A 417 -23.22 11.12 -6.33
CA THR A 417 -24.61 11.55 -6.10
C THR A 417 -24.93 12.80 -6.88
N LEU A 418 -26.15 12.87 -7.41
CA LEU A 418 -26.74 14.06 -7.99
C LEU A 418 -27.93 14.49 -7.12
N ARG A 419 -27.95 15.74 -6.65
CA ARG A 419 -29.02 16.28 -5.79
C ARG A 419 -29.59 17.57 -6.37
N ASP A 420 -30.88 17.82 -6.16
CA ASP A 420 -31.51 19.08 -6.54
C ASP A 420 -31.17 20.23 -5.56
N ALA A 421 -31.73 21.42 -5.83
CA ALA A 421 -31.51 22.61 -4.99
C ALA A 421 -32.06 22.47 -3.55
N HIS A 422 -32.94 21.51 -3.30
CA HIS A 422 -33.49 21.18 -1.98
C HIS A 422 -32.74 20.03 -1.30
N GLY A 423 -31.68 19.50 -1.92
CA GLY A 423 -30.89 18.38 -1.42
C GLY A 423 -31.50 17.01 -1.68
N LYS A 424 -32.62 16.92 -2.41
CA LYS A 424 -33.25 15.64 -2.76
C LYS A 424 -32.35 14.89 -3.73
N LEU A 425 -32.15 13.59 -3.48
CA LEU A 425 -31.39 12.72 -4.37
C LEU A 425 -32.15 12.51 -5.70
N ILE A 426 -31.45 12.76 -6.81
CA ILE A 426 -31.93 12.56 -8.18
C ILE A 426 -31.41 11.23 -8.71
N ALA A 427 -30.10 10.99 -8.57
CA ALA A 427 -29.42 9.77 -9.02
C ALA A 427 -28.18 9.51 -8.16
N SER A 428 -27.77 8.25 -8.05
CA SER A 428 -26.51 7.88 -7.39
C SER A 428 -25.89 6.60 -7.95
N SER A 429 -24.61 6.42 -7.66
CA SER A 429 -23.85 5.17 -7.83
C SER A 429 -22.93 4.99 -6.63
N GLY A 430 -22.67 3.73 -6.25
CA GLY A 430 -21.75 3.44 -5.14
C GLY A 430 -22.37 3.57 -3.76
N SER A 431 -23.70 3.44 -3.65
CA SER A 431 -24.38 3.35 -2.36
C SER A 431 -24.13 1.98 -1.71
N ILE A 432 -24.03 1.96 -0.39
CA ILE A 432 -24.11 0.71 0.39
C ILE A 432 -25.58 0.28 0.45
N ARG A 433 -25.85 -0.97 0.07
CA ARG A 433 -27.19 -1.57 0.06
C ARG A 433 -27.64 -1.93 1.48
N PRO A 434 -28.93 -2.20 1.74
CA PRO A 434 -29.43 -2.58 3.06
C PRO A 434 -28.77 -3.85 3.65
N ASN A 435 -28.23 -4.73 2.80
CA ASN A 435 -27.46 -5.90 3.22
C ASN A 435 -25.96 -5.61 3.40
N GLU A 436 -25.58 -4.34 3.55
CA GLU A 436 -24.22 -3.84 3.75
C GLU A 436 -23.22 -4.08 2.58
N ASP A 437 -23.67 -4.71 1.50
CA ASP A 437 -22.86 -4.84 0.28
C ASP A 437 -22.78 -3.51 -0.48
N LEU A 438 -21.65 -3.28 -1.12
CA LEU A 438 -21.50 -2.21 -2.10
C LEU A 438 -22.38 -2.47 -3.33
N ASP A 439 -22.94 -1.40 -3.90
CA ASP A 439 -23.50 -1.39 -5.25
C ASP A 439 -22.55 -2.10 -6.24
N PRO A 440 -22.96 -3.23 -6.85
CA PRO A 440 -22.05 -4.02 -7.66
C PRO A 440 -21.62 -3.31 -8.95
N ALA A 441 -22.34 -2.28 -9.41
CA ALA A 441 -22.00 -1.46 -10.57
C ALA A 441 -21.12 -0.24 -10.21
N ALA A 442 -20.71 -0.09 -8.95
CA ALA A 442 -19.89 1.02 -8.50
C ALA A 442 -18.45 0.91 -8.99
N HIS A 443 -17.88 2.04 -9.43
CA HIS A 443 -16.45 2.14 -9.70
C HIS A 443 -15.66 1.81 -8.44
N SER A 444 -14.92 0.71 -8.47
CA SER A 444 -14.19 0.18 -7.32
C SER A 444 -12.71 0.09 -7.60
N PHE A 445 -11.89 0.60 -6.70
CA PHE A 445 -10.42 0.44 -6.76
C PHE A 445 -10.06 -0.95 -6.25
N THR A 446 -10.08 -1.95 -7.13
CA THR A 446 -9.90 -3.36 -6.77
C THR A 446 -9.20 -4.16 -7.87
N ASN A 447 -8.90 -5.42 -7.59
CA ASN A 447 -8.70 -6.45 -8.59
C ASN A 447 -9.74 -7.56 -8.38
N ARG A 448 -10.25 -8.15 -9.46
CA ARG A 448 -11.19 -9.28 -9.35
C ARG A 448 -10.45 -10.59 -9.53
N LEU A 449 -10.06 -11.20 -8.41
CA LEU A 449 -9.38 -12.50 -8.39
C LEU A 449 -10.37 -13.63 -8.60
N ILE A 450 -10.15 -14.41 -9.65
CA ILE A 450 -10.97 -15.56 -10.03
C ILE A 450 -10.25 -16.85 -9.65
N ASN A 451 -10.99 -17.77 -9.04
CA ASN A 451 -10.51 -19.07 -8.60
C ASN A 451 -10.54 -20.10 -9.75
N LYS A 452 -10.15 -21.34 -9.45
CA LYS A 452 -10.13 -22.45 -10.42
C LYS A 452 -11.52 -22.97 -10.84
N GLN A 453 -12.58 -22.50 -10.20
CA GLN A 453 -13.97 -22.80 -10.54
C GLN A 453 -14.59 -21.71 -11.42
N GLY A 454 -13.86 -20.63 -11.74
CA GLY A 454 -14.41 -19.50 -12.48
C GLY A 454 -15.26 -18.55 -11.62
N GLU A 455 -15.09 -18.60 -10.31
CA GLU A 455 -15.83 -17.79 -9.33
C GLU A 455 -14.92 -16.77 -8.65
N LEU A 456 -15.49 -15.70 -8.09
CA LEU A 456 -14.76 -14.71 -7.31
C LEU A 456 -14.17 -15.37 -6.05
N ASN A 457 -12.90 -15.09 -5.74
CA ASN A 457 -12.29 -15.52 -4.49
C ASN A 457 -12.72 -14.63 -3.31
N GLY A 458 -13.95 -14.83 -2.82
CA GLY A 458 -14.56 -13.96 -1.79
C GLY A 458 -14.04 -14.15 -0.37
N HIS A 459 -13.42 -15.29 -0.06
CA HIS A 459 -12.91 -15.62 1.29
C HIS A 459 -11.40 -15.44 1.42
N HIS A 460 -10.72 -14.90 0.40
CA HIS A 460 -9.26 -14.78 0.36
C HIS A 460 -8.54 -16.13 0.53
N GLU A 461 -9.04 -17.16 -0.16
CA GLU A 461 -8.40 -18.46 -0.26
C GLU A 461 -7.27 -18.38 -1.28
N VAL A 462 -6.16 -17.70 -0.93
CA VAL A 462 -5.10 -17.33 -1.89
C VAL A 462 -4.52 -18.54 -2.64
N TRP A 463 -4.56 -19.73 -2.04
CA TRP A 463 -4.12 -20.99 -2.67
C TRP A 463 -5.03 -21.47 -3.81
N ASN A 464 -6.22 -20.89 -3.97
CA ASN A 464 -7.16 -21.19 -5.06
C ASN A 464 -7.11 -20.17 -6.21
N ASN A 465 -6.30 -19.11 -6.10
CA ASN A 465 -6.17 -18.08 -7.13
C ASN A 465 -5.75 -18.65 -8.50
N ARG A 466 -6.33 -18.10 -9.57
CA ARG A 466 -5.97 -18.45 -10.95
C ARG A 466 -5.67 -17.24 -11.82
N VAL A 467 -6.58 -16.27 -11.89
CA VAL A 467 -6.44 -15.13 -12.80
C VAL A 467 -7.08 -13.87 -12.21
N VAL A 468 -6.61 -12.71 -12.66
CA VAL A 468 -7.26 -11.42 -12.40
C VAL A 468 -8.19 -11.12 -13.57
N ALA A 469 -9.49 -10.92 -13.34
CA ALA A 469 -10.43 -10.56 -14.40
C ALA A 469 -10.28 -9.10 -14.84
N TYR A 470 -10.08 -8.17 -13.90
CA TYR A 470 -9.67 -6.80 -14.17
C TYR A 470 -8.98 -6.19 -12.94
N ASN A 471 -8.29 -5.06 -13.13
CA ASN A 471 -7.61 -4.31 -12.08
C ASN A 471 -7.76 -2.80 -12.31
N ASN A 472 -8.51 -2.14 -11.43
CA ASN A 472 -8.83 -0.71 -11.50
C ASN A 472 -8.11 0.10 -10.41
N THR A 473 -6.98 -0.39 -9.91
CA THR A 473 -6.17 0.35 -8.92
C THR A 473 -5.40 1.51 -9.53
N ILE A 474 -5.18 2.54 -8.71
CA ILE A 474 -4.49 3.78 -9.10
C ILE A 474 -3.06 3.81 -8.58
N GLN A 475 -2.10 3.77 -9.51
CA GLN A 475 -0.67 3.78 -9.22
C GLN A 475 -0.19 5.14 -8.68
N SER A 476 0.96 5.15 -8.01
CA SER A 476 1.54 6.38 -7.44
C SER A 476 1.77 7.44 -8.50
N GLY A 477 1.32 8.67 -8.24
CA GLY A 477 1.45 9.81 -9.16
C GLY A 477 0.58 9.72 -10.41
N ARG A 478 -0.32 8.74 -10.51
CA ARG A 478 -1.23 8.55 -11.65
C ARG A 478 -2.65 9.03 -11.34
N SER A 479 -3.46 9.07 -12.39
CA SER A 479 -4.87 9.49 -12.34
C SER A 479 -5.75 8.45 -13.02
N GLN A 480 -6.99 8.32 -12.55
CA GLN A 480 -8.03 7.52 -13.18
C GLN A 480 -9.23 8.41 -13.50
N ILE A 481 -9.93 8.11 -14.60
CA ILE A 481 -11.14 8.81 -15.02
C ILE A 481 -12.34 7.89 -14.78
N VAL A 482 -13.31 8.36 -14.02
CA VAL A 482 -14.61 7.70 -13.83
C VAL A 482 -15.68 8.57 -14.50
N ARG A 483 -16.51 7.98 -15.35
CA ARG A 483 -17.51 8.72 -16.13
C ARG A 483 -18.91 8.36 -15.66
N TYR A 484 -19.72 9.36 -15.33
CA TYR A 484 -21.11 9.19 -14.94
C TYR A 484 -22.03 9.82 -15.98
N GLY A 485 -22.90 9.01 -16.56
CA GLY A 485 -23.94 9.41 -17.51
C GLY A 485 -25.27 9.63 -16.80
N PHE A 486 -25.98 10.72 -17.10
CA PHE A 486 -27.31 10.98 -16.53
C PHE A 486 -28.09 11.99 -17.36
N THR A 487 -29.42 11.91 -17.29
CA THR A 487 -30.32 12.90 -17.89
C THR A 487 -30.59 14.03 -16.90
N LEU A 488 -30.38 15.28 -17.33
CA LEU A 488 -30.75 16.45 -16.56
C LEU A 488 -32.28 16.46 -16.34
N PRO A 489 -32.78 16.75 -15.12
CA PRO A 489 -34.21 16.81 -14.87
C PRO A 489 -34.94 17.71 -15.87
N ALA A 490 -36.12 17.29 -16.34
CA ALA A 490 -36.94 18.08 -17.25
C ALA A 490 -37.41 19.42 -16.62
N GLN A 491 -37.48 19.47 -15.29
CA GLN A 491 -37.78 20.66 -14.51
C GLN A 491 -36.66 20.85 -13.48
N MET A 492 -36.00 22.00 -13.50
CA MET A 492 -34.92 22.37 -12.58
C MET A 492 -35.30 23.66 -11.86
N GLU A 493 -35.79 23.55 -10.62
CA GLU A 493 -36.05 24.70 -9.74
C GLU A 493 -34.73 25.13 -9.04
N GLY A 494 -33.77 25.60 -9.84
CA GLY A 494 -32.43 25.97 -9.36
C GLY A 494 -31.33 25.02 -9.86
N GLY A 495 -30.21 24.98 -9.13
CA GLY A 495 -29.05 24.18 -9.52
C GLY A 495 -29.16 22.72 -9.07
N ILE A 496 -28.55 21.82 -9.83
CA ILE A 496 -28.29 20.42 -9.42
C ILE A 496 -26.84 20.29 -8.99
N THR A 497 -26.58 19.59 -7.90
CA THR A 497 -25.22 19.40 -7.37
C THR A 497 -24.78 17.95 -7.59
N ALA A 498 -23.73 17.77 -8.36
CA ALA A 498 -23.00 16.51 -8.43
C ALA A 498 -21.91 16.49 -7.36
N THR A 499 -21.81 15.38 -6.64
CA THR A 499 -20.76 15.12 -5.65
C THR A 499 -20.13 13.77 -5.94
N ALA A 500 -18.81 13.72 -5.96
CA ALA A 500 -18.04 12.48 -6.04
C ALA A 500 -17.16 12.36 -4.79
N THR A 501 -17.15 11.17 -4.16
CA THR A 501 -16.43 10.91 -2.92
C THR A 501 -15.68 9.59 -3.02
N VAL A 502 -14.36 9.61 -2.78
CA VAL A 502 -13.59 8.36 -2.61
C VAL A 502 -13.82 7.86 -1.19
N ARG A 503 -14.47 6.69 -1.09
CA ARG A 503 -14.77 6.03 0.17
C ARG A 503 -13.89 4.81 0.38
N TYR A 504 -13.70 4.46 1.65
CA TYR A 504 -12.94 3.30 2.07
C TYR A 504 -13.57 2.62 3.28
N ARG A 505 -13.62 1.28 3.27
CA ARG A 505 -13.67 0.46 4.47
C ARG A 505 -12.65 -0.67 4.36
N ARG A 506 -12.23 -1.21 5.52
CA ARG A 506 -11.12 -2.16 5.56
C ARG A 506 -11.39 -3.42 4.73
N PHE A 507 -12.56 -4.03 4.90
CA PHE A 507 -12.95 -5.23 4.17
C PHE A 507 -14.30 -5.05 3.48
N ASN A 508 -14.51 -5.69 2.33
CA ASN A 508 -15.83 -5.89 1.78
C ASN A 508 -16.68 -6.69 2.79
N GLN A 509 -18.00 -6.51 2.73
CA GLN A 509 -18.87 -7.06 3.75
C GLN A 509 -18.86 -8.60 3.77
N HIS A 510 -18.88 -9.22 2.60
CA HIS A 510 -18.87 -10.68 2.45
C HIS A 510 -17.68 -11.34 3.19
N PHE A 511 -16.47 -10.81 3.00
CA PHE A 511 -15.28 -11.30 3.71
C PHE A 511 -15.39 -11.04 5.22
N MET A 512 -15.90 -9.87 5.62
CA MET A 512 -15.99 -9.51 7.02
C MET A 512 -16.94 -10.42 7.79
N ASP A 513 -18.12 -10.71 7.23
CA ASP A 513 -19.10 -11.61 7.85
C ASP A 513 -18.55 -13.04 7.96
N PHE A 514 -17.85 -13.51 6.92
CA PHE A 514 -17.12 -14.78 6.96
C PHE A 514 -16.06 -14.82 8.08
N GLY A 515 -15.24 -13.76 8.17
CA GLY A 515 -14.15 -13.64 9.13
C GLY A 515 -14.64 -13.58 10.58
N MET A 516 -15.79 -12.92 10.80
CA MET A 516 -16.42 -12.77 12.11
C MET A 516 -17.40 -13.89 12.47
N LYS A 517 -17.73 -14.77 11.52
CA LYS A 517 -18.75 -15.82 11.66
C LYS A 517 -20.12 -15.22 12.03
N GLU A 518 -20.49 -14.12 11.39
CA GLU A 518 -21.82 -13.54 11.57
C GLU A 518 -22.89 -14.50 11.03
N PRO A 519 -24.06 -14.59 11.68
CA PRO A 519 -25.20 -15.33 11.13
C PRO A 519 -25.74 -14.62 9.89
N ALA A 520 -26.47 -15.34 9.03
CA ALA A 520 -26.91 -14.82 7.73
C ALA A 520 -27.84 -13.59 7.78
N ASP A 521 -28.45 -13.32 8.93
CA ASP A 521 -29.35 -12.18 9.18
C ASP A 521 -28.65 -10.99 9.86
N ARG A 522 -27.33 -11.05 10.04
CA ARG A 522 -26.53 -10.02 10.69
C ARG A 522 -25.26 -9.73 9.89
N HIS A 523 -24.87 -8.47 9.91
CA HIS A 523 -23.63 -8.00 9.30
C HIS A 523 -22.73 -7.38 10.37
N TYR A 524 -21.42 -7.61 10.28
CA TYR A 524 -20.48 -6.91 11.15
C TYR A 524 -20.32 -5.47 10.67
N GLU A 525 -20.71 -4.51 11.51
CA GLU A 525 -20.61 -3.09 11.17
C GLU A 525 -19.15 -2.66 11.06
N GLN A 526 -18.79 -2.02 9.95
CA GLN A 526 -17.45 -1.48 9.71
C GLN A 526 -17.51 0.03 9.52
N GLN A 527 -16.50 0.73 10.03
CA GLN A 527 -16.37 2.15 9.76
C GLN A 527 -16.01 2.43 8.29
N THR A 528 -16.88 3.17 7.60
CA THR A 528 -16.59 3.79 6.31
C THR A 528 -15.95 5.16 6.51
N VAL A 529 -14.93 5.46 5.70
CA VAL A 529 -14.17 6.71 5.73
C VAL A 529 -14.28 7.41 4.38
N ASP A 530 -14.78 8.64 4.41
CA ASP A 530 -14.66 9.58 3.29
C ASP A 530 -13.21 10.09 3.26
N MET A 531 -12.46 9.68 2.24
CA MET A 531 -11.05 10.04 2.09
C MET A 531 -10.88 11.40 1.42
N VAL A 532 -11.66 11.66 0.37
CA VAL A 532 -11.71 12.95 -0.33
C VAL A 532 -13.07 13.09 -1.03
N SER A 533 -13.59 14.32 -1.13
CA SER A 533 -14.84 14.62 -1.81
C SER A 533 -14.71 15.92 -2.61
N ALA A 534 -15.44 16.02 -3.72
CA ALA A 534 -15.64 17.28 -4.43
C ALA A 534 -17.06 17.37 -4.98
N SER A 535 -17.57 18.59 -5.04
CA SER A 535 -18.92 18.89 -5.53
C SER A 535 -18.90 20.03 -6.55
N ARG A 536 -19.83 19.98 -7.51
CA ARG A 536 -20.10 21.06 -8.46
C ARG A 536 -21.61 21.20 -8.67
N THR A 537 -22.07 22.45 -8.67
CA THR A 537 -23.47 22.78 -8.95
C THR A 537 -23.62 23.29 -10.38
N PHE A 538 -24.58 22.73 -11.10
CA PHE A 538 -24.94 23.05 -12.48
C PHE A 538 -26.31 23.71 -12.51
N TYR A 539 -26.47 24.80 -13.25
CA TYR A 539 -27.72 25.55 -13.35
C TYR A 539 -28.37 25.35 -14.73
N PRO A 540 -29.72 25.41 -14.84
CA PRO A 540 -30.37 25.47 -16.13
C PRO A 540 -30.00 26.77 -16.85
N GLY A 541 -29.73 26.68 -18.16
CA GLY A 541 -29.24 27.79 -18.95
C GLY A 541 -27.76 28.09 -18.68
N ALA A 542 -27.46 29.36 -18.43
CA ALA A 542 -26.10 29.88 -18.45
C ALA A 542 -25.32 29.53 -17.18
N ASN A 543 -24.20 28.82 -17.35
CA ASN A 543 -23.22 28.55 -16.32
C ASN A 543 -21.96 29.37 -16.62
N LYS A 544 -21.56 30.22 -15.67
CA LYS A 544 -20.41 31.12 -15.84
C LYS A 544 -19.15 30.49 -15.26
N ALA A 545 -18.00 30.82 -15.86
CA ALA A 545 -16.71 30.57 -15.27
C ALA A 545 -16.60 31.27 -13.91
N ALA A 546 -15.91 30.62 -12.99
CA ALA A 546 -15.67 31.05 -11.62
C ALA A 546 -14.17 30.97 -11.31
N THR A 547 -13.73 31.73 -10.32
CA THR A 547 -12.38 31.60 -9.80
C THR A 547 -12.24 30.22 -9.14
N PRO A 548 -11.20 29.43 -9.46
CA PRO A 548 -10.94 28.16 -8.79
C PRO A 548 -10.83 28.32 -7.27
N GLY A 549 -11.35 27.36 -6.51
CA GLY A 549 -11.16 27.30 -5.07
C GLY A 549 -9.68 27.12 -4.68
N PRO A 550 -9.31 27.42 -3.42
CA PRO A 550 -7.91 27.35 -2.95
C PRO A 550 -7.31 25.94 -3.01
N ASP A 551 -8.14 24.90 -2.88
CA ASP A 551 -7.73 23.49 -2.92
C ASP A 551 -7.81 22.88 -4.32
N GLU A 552 -8.29 23.62 -5.31
CA GLU A 552 -8.34 23.15 -6.69
C GLU A 552 -6.96 23.18 -7.34
N ASN A 553 -6.67 22.11 -8.09
CA ASN A 553 -5.48 22.06 -8.92
C ASN A 553 -5.46 23.20 -9.94
N LYS A 554 -4.26 23.74 -10.20
CA LYS A 554 -4.04 24.69 -11.30
C LYS A 554 -4.53 24.10 -12.62
N GLU A 555 -5.02 24.95 -13.53
CA GLU A 555 -5.61 24.51 -14.80
C GLU A 555 -4.73 23.50 -15.57
N TRP A 556 -3.43 23.79 -15.70
CA TRP A 556 -2.51 22.89 -16.39
C TRP A 556 -2.38 21.52 -15.69
N MET A 557 -2.49 21.47 -14.36
CA MET A 557 -2.46 20.21 -13.59
C MET A 557 -3.74 19.42 -13.79
N ARG A 558 -4.90 20.09 -13.89
CA ARG A 558 -6.19 19.43 -14.19
C ARG A 558 -6.14 18.74 -15.56
N TRP A 559 -5.65 19.44 -16.58
CA TRP A 559 -5.41 18.85 -17.90
C TRP A 559 -4.35 17.74 -17.89
N ASN A 560 -3.27 17.89 -17.11
CA ASN A 560 -2.25 16.85 -17.00
C ASN A 560 -2.79 15.57 -16.35
N ASN A 561 -3.55 15.70 -15.25
CA ASN A 561 -4.21 14.58 -14.59
C ASN A 561 -5.19 13.88 -15.53
N TYR A 562 -6.00 14.65 -16.25
CA TYR A 562 -6.90 14.11 -17.26
C TYR A 562 -6.14 13.37 -18.37
N GLY A 563 -5.05 13.94 -18.89
CA GLY A 563 -4.19 13.31 -19.89
C GLY A 563 -3.55 12.01 -19.41
N VAL A 564 -3.10 11.94 -18.16
CA VAL A 564 -2.59 10.71 -17.53
C VAL A 564 -3.69 9.65 -17.42
N GLY A 565 -4.89 10.04 -16.97
CA GLY A 565 -6.02 9.12 -16.91
C GLY A 565 -6.46 8.61 -18.28
N LEU A 566 -6.42 9.44 -19.32
CA LEU A 566 -6.69 9.03 -20.70
C LEU A 566 -5.62 8.07 -21.24
N LEU A 567 -4.36 8.29 -20.88
CA LEU A 567 -3.25 7.41 -21.26
C LEU A 567 -3.45 6.00 -20.68
N ASP A 568 -3.74 5.92 -19.38
CA ASP A 568 -3.97 4.64 -18.69
C ASP A 568 -5.27 3.97 -19.17
N ALA A 569 -6.26 4.76 -19.61
CA ALA A 569 -7.46 4.29 -20.28
C ALA A 569 -7.27 3.95 -21.79
N GLN A 570 -6.03 3.98 -22.29
CA GLN A 570 -5.66 3.68 -23.69
C GLN A 570 -6.30 4.61 -24.75
N GLN A 571 -6.76 5.78 -24.34
CA GLN A 571 -7.34 6.81 -25.22
C GLN A 571 -6.23 7.75 -25.72
N TYR A 572 -5.28 7.20 -26.49
CA TYR A 572 -4.02 7.87 -26.82
C TYR A 572 -4.20 9.21 -27.54
N ALA A 573 -5.09 9.29 -28.53
CA ALA A 573 -5.36 10.54 -29.26
C ALA A 573 -5.85 11.66 -28.33
N ALA A 574 -6.79 11.34 -27.44
CA ALA A 574 -7.31 12.29 -26.47
C ALA A 574 -6.24 12.66 -25.42
N SER A 575 -5.40 11.71 -25.02
CA SER A 575 -4.28 11.95 -24.11
C SER A 575 -3.27 12.94 -24.70
N VAL A 576 -2.87 12.75 -25.96
CA VAL A 576 -2.03 13.71 -26.70
C VAL A 576 -2.65 15.10 -26.71
N ALA A 577 -3.95 15.21 -27.03
CA ALA A 577 -4.65 16.50 -27.04
C ALA A 577 -4.63 17.16 -25.65
N ALA A 578 -4.89 16.41 -24.58
CA ALA A 578 -4.84 16.91 -23.20
C ALA A 578 -3.43 17.42 -22.84
N PHE A 579 -2.36 16.69 -23.18
CA PHE A 579 -0.99 17.15 -22.91
C PHE A 579 -0.57 18.33 -23.80
N GLN A 580 -1.10 18.45 -25.03
CA GLN A 580 -0.92 19.65 -25.84
C GLN A 580 -1.57 20.89 -25.19
N HIS A 581 -2.70 20.74 -24.49
CA HIS A 581 -3.24 21.82 -23.67
C HIS A 581 -2.29 22.21 -22.54
N VAL A 582 -1.66 21.24 -21.86
CA VAL A 582 -0.64 21.52 -20.84
C VAL A 582 0.54 22.29 -21.43
N ALA A 583 1.05 21.87 -22.60
CA ALA A 583 2.17 22.54 -23.27
C ALA A 583 1.83 23.98 -23.73
N LYS A 584 0.57 24.25 -24.08
CA LYS A 584 0.09 25.61 -24.39
C LYS A 584 0.04 26.48 -23.13
N LEU A 585 -0.45 25.94 -22.02
CA LEU A 585 -0.54 26.64 -20.73
C LEU A 585 0.84 26.85 -20.08
N ARG A 586 1.79 25.94 -20.34
CA ARG A 586 3.15 25.93 -19.80
C ARG A 586 4.19 25.62 -20.90
N PRO A 587 4.52 26.59 -21.76
CA PRO A 587 5.52 26.41 -22.81
C PRO A 587 6.94 26.14 -22.29
N ASP A 588 7.19 26.44 -21.01
CA ASP A 588 8.43 26.25 -20.26
C ASP A 588 8.52 24.88 -19.56
N TYR A 589 7.50 24.03 -19.66
CA TYR A 589 7.42 22.78 -18.91
C TYR A 589 7.80 21.57 -19.78
N PRO A 590 9.03 21.04 -19.67
CA PRO A 590 9.50 19.95 -20.53
C PRO A 590 8.67 18.67 -20.41
N ASP A 591 8.17 18.33 -19.22
CA ASP A 591 7.36 17.12 -19.02
C ASP A 591 6.04 17.14 -19.81
N ALA A 592 5.47 18.30 -20.14
CA ALA A 592 4.29 18.35 -21.01
C ALA A 592 4.60 17.75 -22.39
N LEU A 593 5.78 18.06 -22.93
CA LEU A 593 6.25 17.54 -24.21
C LEU A 593 6.64 16.06 -24.10
N THR A 594 7.31 15.68 -23.01
CA THR A 594 7.61 14.26 -22.73
C THR A 594 6.31 13.45 -22.61
N ASN A 595 5.26 13.98 -21.97
CA ASN A 595 3.98 13.29 -21.83
C ASN A 595 3.26 13.10 -23.17
N ILE A 596 3.34 14.07 -24.09
CA ILE A 596 2.88 13.89 -25.49
C ILE A 596 3.63 12.71 -26.12
N ALA A 597 4.96 12.72 -26.03
CA ALA A 597 5.79 11.66 -26.60
C ALA A 597 5.51 10.27 -25.98
N ILE A 598 5.22 10.20 -24.68
CA ILE A 598 4.81 8.95 -24.02
C ILE A 598 3.51 8.42 -24.64
N ALA A 599 2.51 9.28 -24.82
CA ALA A 599 1.25 8.89 -25.44
C ALA A 599 1.44 8.43 -26.90
N ASP A 600 2.29 9.12 -27.67
CA ASP A 600 2.64 8.71 -29.04
C ASP A 600 3.42 7.39 -29.07
N ILE A 601 4.36 7.15 -28.15
CA ILE A 601 5.10 5.88 -28.05
C ILE A 601 4.16 4.71 -27.71
N GLN A 602 3.23 4.89 -26.76
CA GLN A 602 2.23 3.87 -26.43
C GLN A 602 1.25 3.63 -27.58
N TRP A 603 1.07 4.62 -28.45
CA TRP A 603 0.32 4.51 -29.69
C TRP A 603 1.17 4.02 -30.88
N GLU A 604 2.42 3.60 -30.64
CA GLU A 604 3.39 3.16 -31.66
C GLU A 604 3.73 4.21 -32.74
N ARG A 605 3.45 5.50 -32.47
CA ARG A 605 3.76 6.65 -33.33
C ARG A 605 5.13 7.25 -32.99
N TYR A 606 6.18 6.44 -33.09
CA TYR A 606 7.55 6.83 -32.70
C TYR A 606 8.07 8.09 -33.42
N ALA A 607 7.73 8.26 -34.70
CA ALA A 607 8.13 9.44 -35.48
C ALA A 607 7.55 10.76 -34.93
N ASP A 608 6.34 10.71 -34.36
CA ASP A 608 5.64 11.87 -33.80
C ASP A 608 6.15 12.23 -32.39
N ALA A 609 6.68 11.25 -31.66
CA ALA A 609 7.28 11.43 -30.35
C ALA A 609 8.60 12.23 -30.41
N LEU A 610 9.42 11.99 -31.44
CA LEU A 610 10.77 12.52 -31.58
C LEU A 610 10.88 14.06 -31.49
N PRO A 611 10.09 14.88 -32.21
CA PRO A 611 10.19 16.34 -32.12
C PRO A 611 9.85 16.85 -30.70
N ASN A 612 8.91 16.22 -30.01
CA ASN A 612 8.53 16.58 -28.66
C ASN A 612 9.65 16.25 -27.65
N LEU A 613 10.27 15.08 -27.76
CA LEU A 613 11.41 14.69 -26.91
C LEU A 613 12.63 15.61 -27.11
N LYS A 614 12.97 15.92 -28.36
CA LYS A 614 14.06 16.86 -28.67
C LYS A 614 13.81 18.24 -28.05
N LYS A 615 12.58 18.73 -28.14
CA LYS A 615 12.20 20.01 -27.52
C LYS A 615 12.18 19.93 -26.00
N ALA A 616 11.72 18.83 -25.41
CA ALA A 616 11.78 18.61 -23.96
C ALA A 616 13.23 18.68 -23.44
N LEU A 617 14.17 18.02 -24.14
CA LEU A 617 15.60 18.03 -23.80
C LEU A 617 16.24 19.42 -23.91
N GLN A 618 15.77 20.27 -24.83
CA GLN A 618 16.23 21.67 -24.94
C GLN A 618 15.75 22.54 -23.78
N LEU A 619 14.55 22.28 -23.26
CA LEU A 619 13.95 23.05 -22.16
C LEU A 619 14.40 22.54 -20.78
N ALA A 620 14.70 21.25 -20.65
CA ALA A 620 15.02 20.63 -19.38
C ALA A 620 16.38 21.12 -18.84
N PRO A 621 16.46 21.55 -17.56
CA PRO A 621 17.74 21.89 -16.95
C PRO A 621 18.72 20.72 -17.00
N ALA A 622 20.02 21.05 -17.03
CA ALA A 622 21.08 20.05 -16.90
C ALA A 622 20.90 19.23 -15.61
N ASP A 623 21.16 17.93 -15.70
CA ASP A 623 21.09 16.97 -14.58
C ASP A 623 19.75 16.94 -13.84
N SER A 624 18.64 17.33 -14.50
CA SER A 624 17.30 17.30 -13.92
C SER A 624 16.54 16.00 -14.24
N THR A 625 15.65 15.58 -13.34
CA THR A 625 14.78 14.41 -13.57
C THR A 625 13.97 14.50 -14.86
N PRO A 626 13.37 15.65 -15.26
CA PRO A 626 12.70 15.76 -16.55
C PRO A 626 13.63 15.48 -17.74
N LYS A 627 14.91 15.85 -17.65
CA LYS A 627 15.90 15.54 -18.69
C LYS A 627 16.17 14.04 -18.78
N ALA A 628 16.43 13.36 -17.66
CA ALA A 628 16.61 11.91 -17.65
C ALA A 628 15.36 11.15 -18.12
N ARG A 629 14.17 11.63 -17.77
CA ARG A 629 12.91 11.06 -18.26
C ARG A 629 12.79 11.18 -19.78
N ALA A 630 13.09 12.36 -20.34
CA ALA A 630 13.09 12.57 -21.78
C ALA A 630 14.16 11.73 -22.49
N LEU A 631 15.37 11.61 -21.92
CA LEU A 631 16.44 10.73 -22.45
C LEU A 631 16.01 9.26 -22.47
N TYR A 632 15.36 8.78 -21.41
CA TYR A 632 14.86 7.40 -21.36
C TYR A 632 13.89 7.12 -22.52
N TYR A 633 12.89 7.99 -22.74
CA TYR A 633 11.93 7.79 -23.83
C TYR A 633 12.54 8.02 -25.22
N LEU A 634 13.53 8.91 -25.35
CA LEU A 634 14.30 9.06 -26.59
C LEU A 634 15.06 7.77 -26.92
N ALA A 635 15.73 7.17 -25.93
CA ALA A 635 16.43 5.90 -26.10
C ALA A 635 15.49 4.76 -26.55
N LEU A 636 14.23 4.75 -26.12
CA LEU A 636 13.24 3.78 -26.61
C LEU A 636 12.89 3.99 -28.09
N VAL A 637 12.77 5.24 -28.53
CA VAL A 637 12.55 5.60 -29.95
C VAL A 637 13.75 5.18 -30.78
N GLU A 638 14.96 5.53 -30.34
CA GLU A 638 16.22 5.21 -31.03
C GLU A 638 16.43 3.70 -31.16
N ARG A 639 16.17 2.95 -30.09
CA ARG A 639 16.19 1.48 -30.08
C ARG A 639 15.24 0.91 -31.13
N ASN A 640 14.02 1.44 -31.23
CA ASN A 640 13.03 1.00 -32.20
C ASN A 640 13.44 1.32 -33.65
N GLU A 641 14.16 2.43 -33.86
CA GLU A 641 14.75 2.79 -35.16
C GLU A 641 16.04 2.01 -35.49
N GLY A 642 16.54 1.17 -34.58
CA GLY A 642 17.79 0.41 -34.73
C GLY A 642 19.06 1.19 -34.37
N ASN A 643 18.93 2.42 -33.85
CA ASN A 643 20.03 3.29 -33.41
C ASN A 643 20.55 2.89 -32.02
N MET A 644 21.00 1.65 -31.88
CA MET A 644 21.34 1.02 -30.59
C MET A 644 22.48 1.73 -29.84
N ASP A 645 23.50 2.25 -30.54
CA ASP A 645 24.62 2.93 -29.88
C ASP A 645 24.18 4.23 -29.18
N GLN A 646 23.30 5.01 -29.82
CA GLN A 646 22.77 6.23 -29.23
C GLN A 646 21.84 5.91 -28.04
N SER A 647 20.98 4.90 -28.20
CA SER A 647 20.12 4.41 -27.12
C SER A 647 20.93 4.01 -25.89
N ILE A 648 22.04 3.29 -26.08
CA ILE A 648 22.98 2.94 -25.00
C ILE A 648 23.58 4.19 -24.36
N THR A 649 24.06 5.16 -25.15
CA THR A 649 24.62 6.41 -24.61
C THR A 649 23.62 7.15 -23.73
N ASP A 650 22.39 7.31 -24.19
CA ASP A 650 21.34 8.03 -23.47
C ASP A 650 20.89 7.27 -22.21
N LEU A 651 20.73 5.95 -22.30
CA LEU A 651 20.40 5.10 -21.14
C LEU A 651 21.52 5.06 -20.10
N LEU A 652 22.80 5.11 -20.50
CA LEU A 652 23.91 5.23 -19.56
C LEU A 652 23.86 6.55 -18.79
N ALA A 653 23.47 7.65 -19.45
CA ALA A 653 23.25 8.93 -18.75
C ALA A 653 22.08 8.84 -17.75
N VAL A 654 21.00 8.13 -18.10
CA VAL A 654 19.89 7.86 -17.18
C VAL A 654 20.35 7.02 -15.99
N ALA A 655 21.06 5.91 -16.23
CA ALA A 655 21.54 5.02 -15.18
C ALA A 655 22.58 5.68 -14.27
N ALA A 656 23.38 6.61 -14.78
CA ALA A 656 24.29 7.41 -13.96
C ALA A 656 23.55 8.28 -12.93
N GLN A 657 22.39 8.84 -13.30
CA GLN A 657 21.55 9.62 -12.38
C GLN A 657 20.66 8.72 -11.50
N PHE A 658 20.15 7.62 -12.05
CA PHE A 658 19.25 6.68 -11.40
C PHE A 658 19.84 5.26 -11.42
N PRO A 659 20.87 4.98 -10.60
CA PRO A 659 21.58 3.69 -10.60
C PRO A 659 20.75 2.50 -10.09
N ARG A 660 19.52 2.76 -9.63
CA ARG A 660 18.54 1.73 -9.26
C ARG A 660 17.33 1.72 -10.18
N SER A 661 17.41 2.32 -11.37
CA SER A 661 16.33 2.30 -12.36
C SER A 661 16.30 0.94 -13.06
N ARG A 662 15.39 0.05 -12.61
CA ARG A 662 15.18 -1.26 -13.24
C ARG A 662 14.90 -1.13 -14.74
N ASP A 663 14.08 -0.16 -15.13
CA ASP A 663 13.73 0.06 -16.52
C ASP A 663 14.94 0.48 -17.36
N ALA A 664 15.83 1.34 -16.84
CA ALA A 664 17.05 1.71 -17.57
C ALA A 664 17.99 0.51 -17.75
N HIS A 665 18.20 -0.30 -16.71
CA HIS A 665 19.04 -1.50 -16.80
C HIS A 665 18.44 -2.56 -17.73
N ARG A 666 17.12 -2.78 -17.72
CA ARG A 666 16.46 -3.70 -18.66
C ARG A 666 16.68 -3.28 -20.11
N GLU A 667 16.54 -1.98 -20.40
CA GLU A 667 16.72 -1.44 -21.75
C GLU A 667 18.19 -1.45 -22.20
N LEU A 668 19.14 -1.15 -21.30
CA LEU A 668 20.57 -1.33 -21.57
C LEU A 668 20.90 -2.80 -21.88
N GLY A 669 20.40 -3.71 -21.06
CA GLY A 669 20.56 -5.15 -21.24
C GLY A 669 20.03 -5.62 -22.60
N PHE A 670 18.86 -5.12 -23.01
CA PHE A 670 18.28 -5.41 -24.32
C PHE A 670 19.17 -4.89 -25.46
N CYS A 671 19.62 -3.63 -25.39
CA CYS A 671 20.44 -3.02 -26.44
C CYS A 671 21.79 -3.74 -26.59
N TYR A 672 22.47 -4.05 -25.48
CA TYR A 672 23.70 -4.83 -25.50
C TYR A 672 23.51 -6.23 -26.04
N TYR A 673 22.40 -6.90 -25.68
CA TYR A 673 22.08 -8.22 -26.20
C TYR A 673 21.92 -8.20 -27.72
N GLN A 674 21.20 -7.21 -28.27
CA GLN A 674 21.01 -7.06 -29.72
C GLN A 674 22.32 -6.79 -30.46
N GLN A 675 23.29 -6.13 -29.83
CA GLN A 675 24.64 -5.93 -30.37
C GLN A 675 25.58 -7.13 -30.11
N HIS A 676 25.07 -8.26 -29.61
CA HIS A 676 25.85 -9.44 -29.23
C HIS A 676 26.91 -9.20 -28.14
N LYS A 677 26.78 -8.10 -27.39
CA LYS A 677 27.64 -7.75 -26.24
C LYS A 677 27.13 -8.47 -24.98
N TYR A 678 27.19 -9.81 -24.99
CA TYR A 678 26.52 -10.67 -24.00
C TYR A 678 26.99 -10.46 -22.56
N GLU A 679 28.26 -10.15 -22.34
CA GLU A 679 28.80 -9.90 -21.00
C GLU A 679 28.24 -8.61 -20.39
N GLN A 680 28.14 -7.54 -21.19
CA GLN A 680 27.52 -6.28 -20.75
C GLN A 680 26.03 -6.48 -20.51
N ALA A 681 25.33 -7.17 -21.41
CA ALA A 681 23.92 -7.50 -21.24
C ALA A 681 23.67 -8.30 -19.95
N ARG A 682 24.54 -9.27 -19.63
CA ARG A 682 24.49 -10.03 -18.39
C ARG A 682 24.59 -9.11 -17.17
N THR A 683 25.58 -8.22 -17.14
CA THR A 683 25.78 -7.29 -16.02
C THR A 683 24.53 -6.43 -15.77
N GLU A 684 23.90 -5.93 -16.83
CA GLU A 684 22.69 -5.11 -16.69
C GLU A 684 21.50 -5.93 -16.15
N TYR A 685 21.26 -7.14 -16.65
CA TYR A 685 20.17 -7.97 -16.13
C TYR A 685 20.45 -8.52 -14.72
N GLU A 686 21.71 -8.76 -14.34
CA GLU A 686 22.11 -9.08 -12.97
C GLU A 686 21.86 -7.87 -12.03
N ALA A 687 22.08 -6.64 -12.52
CA ALA A 687 21.72 -5.42 -11.78
C ALA A 687 20.20 -5.29 -11.58
N VAL A 688 19.39 -5.67 -12.59
CA VAL A 688 17.92 -5.75 -12.44
C VAL A 688 17.54 -6.73 -11.32
N GLN A 689 18.11 -7.95 -11.31
CA GLN A 689 17.82 -8.95 -10.27
C GLN A 689 18.29 -8.54 -8.87
N ALA A 690 19.36 -7.75 -8.77
CA ALA A 690 19.80 -7.20 -7.49
C ALA A 690 18.78 -6.21 -6.87
N ILE A 691 17.94 -5.59 -7.71
CA ILE A 691 16.87 -4.67 -7.26
C ILE A 691 15.56 -5.43 -7.07
N ASP A 692 15.18 -6.25 -8.06
CA ASP A 692 13.99 -7.09 -8.07
C ASP A 692 14.37 -8.53 -8.48
N PRO A 693 14.60 -9.42 -7.51
CA PRO A 693 14.96 -10.81 -7.77
C PRO A 693 13.88 -11.59 -8.54
N ASP A 694 12.66 -11.04 -8.65
CA ASP A 694 11.54 -11.70 -9.32
C ASP A 694 11.24 -11.18 -10.72
N ASP A 695 12.10 -10.34 -11.28
CA ASP A 695 11.93 -9.72 -12.58
C ASP A 695 11.83 -10.75 -13.72
N LEU A 696 10.66 -10.82 -14.35
CA LEU A 696 10.38 -11.78 -15.41
C LEU A 696 11.28 -11.58 -16.65
N ALA A 697 11.55 -10.32 -17.02
CA ALA A 697 12.37 -10.00 -18.17
C ALA A 697 13.84 -10.36 -17.92
N ALA A 698 14.34 -10.14 -16.71
CA ALA A 698 15.70 -10.54 -16.33
C ALA A 698 15.85 -12.07 -16.36
N HIS A 699 14.91 -12.83 -15.78
CA HIS A 699 14.94 -14.30 -15.84
C HIS A 699 14.98 -14.82 -17.29
N TYR A 700 14.13 -14.29 -18.17
CA TYR A 700 14.09 -14.68 -19.58
C TYR A 700 15.43 -14.40 -20.29
N ASN A 701 15.94 -13.17 -20.17
CA ASN A 701 17.13 -12.75 -20.91
C ASN A 701 18.40 -13.39 -20.33
N LEU A 702 18.53 -13.53 -19.01
CA LEU A 702 19.66 -14.23 -18.39
C LEU A 702 19.69 -15.71 -18.76
N ALA A 703 18.53 -16.38 -18.87
CA ALA A 703 18.49 -17.77 -19.34
C ALA A 703 19.11 -17.90 -20.74
N ILE A 704 18.79 -16.98 -21.66
CA ILE A 704 19.34 -16.96 -23.02
C ILE A 704 20.83 -16.61 -23.00
N ILE A 705 21.22 -15.56 -22.27
CA ILE A 705 22.61 -15.08 -22.20
C ILE A 705 23.52 -16.14 -21.58
N TYR A 706 23.13 -16.77 -20.48
CA TYR A 706 23.88 -17.87 -19.86
C TYR A 706 24.01 -19.07 -20.79
N ARG A 707 22.96 -19.42 -21.55
CA ARG A 707 23.05 -20.49 -22.56
C ARG A 707 24.07 -20.16 -23.65
N ARG A 708 24.08 -18.92 -24.14
CA ARG A 708 25.00 -18.45 -25.19
C ARG A 708 26.45 -18.36 -24.71
N THR A 709 26.66 -18.06 -23.42
CA THR A 709 28.00 -17.96 -22.80
C THR A 709 28.48 -19.28 -22.18
N GLY A 710 27.71 -20.36 -22.31
CA GLY A 710 28.11 -21.71 -21.88
C GLY A 710 27.81 -22.05 -20.40
N LEU A 711 27.17 -21.14 -19.66
CA LEU A 711 26.79 -21.30 -18.24
C LEU A 711 25.46 -22.06 -18.12
N LYS A 712 25.46 -23.35 -18.47
CA LYS A 712 24.23 -24.16 -18.61
C LYS A 712 23.40 -24.27 -17.33
N ASP A 713 24.03 -24.44 -16.18
CA ASP A 713 23.31 -24.61 -14.90
C ASP A 713 22.54 -23.34 -14.53
N LYS A 714 23.20 -22.18 -14.63
CA LYS A 714 22.55 -20.88 -14.44
C LYS A 714 21.45 -20.64 -15.48
N ALA A 715 21.66 -21.04 -16.73
CA ALA A 715 20.64 -20.91 -17.77
C ALA A 715 19.39 -21.72 -17.42
N GLN A 716 19.56 -22.96 -16.93
CA GLN A 716 18.47 -23.83 -16.51
C GLN A 716 17.72 -23.26 -15.31
N GLU A 717 18.44 -22.73 -14.32
CA GLU A 717 17.84 -22.07 -13.15
C GLU A 717 16.97 -20.87 -13.57
N GLN A 718 17.52 -19.96 -14.36
CA GLN A 718 16.79 -18.77 -14.83
C GLN A 718 15.60 -19.14 -15.72
N ALA A 719 15.74 -20.17 -16.56
CA ALA A 719 14.65 -20.69 -17.38
C ALA A 719 13.53 -21.29 -16.51
N ALA A 720 13.85 -21.95 -15.40
CA ALA A 720 12.87 -22.48 -14.47
C ALA A 720 12.08 -21.35 -13.78
N TYR A 721 12.77 -20.30 -13.30
CA TYR A 721 12.10 -19.12 -12.75
C TYR A 721 11.19 -18.43 -13.78
N PHE A 722 11.67 -18.25 -15.02
CA PHE A 722 10.84 -17.68 -16.08
C PHE A 722 9.61 -18.55 -16.38
N ALA A 723 9.78 -19.86 -16.49
CA ALA A 723 8.70 -20.80 -16.82
C ALA A 723 7.60 -20.81 -15.75
N ASP A 724 7.98 -20.73 -14.47
CA ASP A 724 7.05 -20.68 -13.34
C ASP A 724 6.35 -19.31 -13.22
N LYS A 725 7.02 -18.21 -13.56
CA LYS A 725 6.49 -16.85 -13.37
C LYS A 725 5.68 -16.32 -14.55
N LYS A 726 6.04 -16.63 -15.80
CA LYS A 726 5.39 -16.12 -17.02
C LYS A 726 3.89 -16.39 -17.03
N ASP A 727 3.09 -15.46 -17.53
CA ASP A 727 1.62 -15.62 -17.54
C ASP A 727 1.15 -16.91 -18.20
N ASP A 728 0.06 -17.46 -17.66
CA ASP A 728 -0.67 -18.56 -18.30
C ASP A 728 -1.79 -17.94 -19.14
N PRO A 729 -1.65 -17.92 -20.49
CA PRO A 729 -2.66 -17.33 -21.34
C PRO A 729 -4.00 -18.08 -21.28
N THR A 730 -4.00 -19.37 -20.90
CA THR A 730 -5.21 -20.19 -20.82
C THR A 730 -6.07 -19.86 -19.60
N ALA A 731 -5.47 -19.29 -18.55
CA ALA A 731 -6.18 -18.90 -17.34
C ALA A 731 -7.18 -17.75 -17.58
N SER A 732 -7.02 -16.98 -18.66
CA SER A 732 -7.96 -15.92 -19.04
C SER A 732 -9.39 -16.42 -19.29
N VAL A 733 -9.58 -17.70 -19.62
CA VAL A 733 -10.92 -18.29 -19.84
C VAL A 733 -11.78 -18.20 -18.57
N TYR A 734 -11.21 -18.42 -17.39
CA TYR A 734 -11.93 -18.29 -16.12
C TYR A 734 -12.44 -16.85 -15.90
N ALA A 735 -11.62 -15.86 -16.25
CA ALA A 735 -12.01 -14.45 -16.17
C ALA A 735 -13.13 -14.10 -17.16
N LEU A 736 -13.01 -14.53 -18.41
CA LEU A 736 -14.02 -14.27 -19.44
C LEU A 736 -15.36 -14.94 -19.10
N GLU A 737 -15.33 -16.19 -18.62
CA GLU A 737 -16.54 -16.89 -18.19
C GLU A 737 -17.20 -16.18 -17.00
N TYR A 738 -16.41 -15.74 -16.00
CA TYR A 738 -16.91 -14.93 -14.90
C TYR A 738 -17.58 -13.65 -15.39
N LEU A 739 -16.88 -12.84 -16.20
CA LEU A 739 -17.39 -11.55 -16.70
C LEU A 739 -18.65 -11.73 -17.56
N SER A 740 -18.75 -12.83 -18.33
CA SER A 740 -19.96 -13.12 -19.13
C SER A 740 -21.22 -13.37 -18.30
N LYS A 741 -21.06 -13.80 -17.04
CA LYS A 741 -22.15 -14.08 -16.10
C LYS A 741 -22.47 -12.90 -15.17
N HIS A 742 -21.60 -11.90 -15.13
CA HIS A 742 -21.67 -10.77 -14.20
C HIS A 742 -21.58 -9.44 -14.96
N SER A 743 -22.63 -9.12 -15.71
CA SER A 743 -22.70 -7.92 -16.55
C SER A 743 -22.52 -6.62 -15.77
N GLU A 744 -22.89 -6.62 -14.49
CA GLU A 744 -22.78 -5.49 -13.56
C GLU A 744 -21.33 -5.09 -13.26
N VAL A 745 -20.38 -6.03 -13.33
CA VAL A 745 -18.93 -5.74 -13.18
C VAL A 745 -18.17 -5.89 -14.50
N ALA A 746 -18.78 -6.45 -15.54
CA ALA A 746 -18.12 -6.61 -16.84
C ALA A 746 -17.70 -5.26 -17.44
N GLN A 747 -18.49 -4.21 -17.22
CA GLN A 747 -18.18 -2.86 -17.70
C GLN A 747 -16.86 -2.32 -17.12
N GLU A 748 -16.56 -2.62 -15.85
CA GLU A 748 -15.31 -2.22 -15.18
C GLU A 748 -14.05 -2.76 -15.87
N SER A 749 -14.17 -3.84 -16.64
CA SER A 749 -13.07 -4.40 -17.43
C SER A 749 -12.75 -3.61 -18.71
N VAL A 750 -13.64 -2.69 -19.12
CA VAL A 750 -13.48 -1.83 -20.29
C VAL A 750 -12.89 -0.49 -19.86
N PRO A 751 -11.68 -0.10 -20.29
CA PRO A 751 -10.98 1.08 -19.76
C PRO A 751 -11.68 2.44 -19.98
N TRP A 752 -12.66 2.53 -20.88
CA TRP A 752 -13.35 3.78 -21.26
C TRP A 752 -14.87 3.73 -21.11
N HIS A 753 -15.40 2.86 -20.25
CA HIS A 753 -16.85 2.77 -20.01
C HIS A 753 -17.44 4.01 -19.32
N VAL A 754 -18.77 4.06 -19.26
CA VAL A 754 -19.56 5.09 -18.57
C VAL A 754 -20.53 4.38 -17.63
N HIS A 755 -20.56 4.80 -16.36
CA HIS A 755 -21.62 4.42 -15.42
C HIS A 755 -22.87 5.23 -15.76
N ASP A 756 -23.75 4.66 -16.57
CA ASP A 756 -25.03 5.29 -16.91
C ASP A 756 -26.05 5.11 -15.78
N LEU A 757 -26.48 6.24 -15.21
CA LEU A 757 -27.42 6.30 -14.10
C LEU A 757 -28.87 6.28 -14.57
N ASP A 758 -29.15 6.42 -15.87
CA ASP A 758 -30.51 6.37 -16.42
C ASP A 758 -30.96 4.93 -16.75
N HIS A 759 -30.04 4.06 -17.21
CA HIS A 759 -30.33 2.65 -17.52
C HIS A 759 -30.52 1.77 -16.28
N ASN A 760 -29.85 2.11 -15.18
CA ASN A 760 -29.88 1.32 -13.96
C ASN A 760 -31.09 1.71 -13.10
N GLY A 761 -32.30 1.29 -13.49
CA GLY A 761 -33.56 1.49 -12.77
C GLY A 761 -33.64 0.98 -11.31
N ALA A 762 -32.51 0.82 -10.62
CA ALA A 762 -32.36 0.44 -9.22
C ALA A 762 -31.07 1.01 -8.58
N THR A 763 -30.94 2.33 -8.42
CA THR A 763 -30.11 2.91 -7.34
C THR A 763 -30.84 4.06 -6.65
N ILE A 764 -31.96 3.74 -6.00
CA ILE A 764 -32.49 4.56 -4.91
C ILE A 764 -32.46 3.73 -3.63
N ALA A 765 -31.29 3.69 -2.99
CA ALA A 765 -31.23 3.63 -1.54
C ALA A 765 -30.87 5.04 -1.10
N ASP A 766 -31.83 5.77 -0.52
CA ASP A 766 -31.56 7.09 0.06
C ASP A 766 -30.51 6.95 1.19
N PRO A 767 -29.29 7.49 1.03
CA PRO A 767 -28.27 7.42 2.09
C PRO A 767 -28.67 8.22 3.34
N ALA A 768 -29.64 9.14 3.21
CA ALA A 768 -30.06 10.03 4.30
C ALA A 768 -30.89 9.33 5.40
N ALA A 769 -31.18 8.04 5.25
CA ALA A 769 -31.86 7.25 6.30
C ALA A 769 -30.92 6.74 7.41
N ARG A 770 -29.59 6.97 7.34
CA ARG A 770 -28.68 6.67 8.46
C ARG A 770 -28.49 7.91 9.35
N PRO A 771 -28.73 7.81 10.67
CA PRO A 771 -28.29 8.85 11.59
C PRO A 771 -26.76 8.88 11.61
N THR A 772 -26.18 10.00 11.22
CA THR A 772 -24.79 10.33 11.53
C THR A 772 -24.67 10.54 13.04
N SER A 773 -24.41 9.46 13.80
CA SER A 773 -24.10 9.60 15.23
C SER A 773 -23.05 8.60 15.67
N PHE A 774 -21.78 8.94 15.45
CA PHE A 774 -20.77 8.64 16.47
C PHE A 774 -20.90 9.72 17.56
N SER A 775 -21.83 9.49 18.49
CA SER A 775 -21.75 10.13 19.80
C SER A 775 -20.83 9.25 20.65
N ALA A 776 -19.68 9.80 21.03
CA ALA A 776 -18.84 9.21 22.05
C ALA A 776 -19.60 9.18 23.38
N THR A 777 -20.30 8.07 23.67
CA THR A 777 -20.69 7.63 25.02
C THR A 777 -21.47 6.33 24.91
N MET A 778 -20.87 5.20 25.29
CA MET A 778 -21.59 4.12 25.96
C MET A 778 -20.69 3.49 27.01
N GLN A 779 -21.26 3.33 28.20
CA GLN A 779 -20.68 2.83 29.45
C GLN A 779 -20.12 1.40 29.35
#